data_AF-A0A7V1NAR3-F1
#
_entry.id   AF-A0A7V1NAR3-F1
#
_cell.length_a   1.000
_cell.length_b   1.000
_cell.length_c   1.000
_cell.angle_alpha   90.00
_cell.angle_beta   90.00
_cell.angle_gamma   90.00
#
_symmetry.space_group_name_H-M   'P 1'
#
loop_
_entity.id
_entity.type
_entity.pdbx_description
1 polymer ?
#
loop_
_entity_poly.entity_id
_entity_poly.type
_entity_poly.pdbx_seq_one_letter_code
_entity_poly.pdbx_strand_id
1 'polypeptide(L)'
;MSWLRRFPIVSLLLALAIVAVPLSIQGDRGEAGARFEAARKQARDFLVRNPRLEVDRLGELILDPGWLAEMRSASAASGSTGGVRLPPRMLARSQARLDRMLDQAYSLRVQSDPAWRFGVLDERSPGRNYFIHAFVGEQRAGVVLSVLVLLIAGTALELAWGSPIFLLFALVVVPATAEAYRFLDASTGIPWSGAAGLAGAILGAYFVRGLGGHFTIPGWILLPAWITAEVFIVRGFWIDDPHGVPWATLCAAVGFGSLLSGGLRLANVESKVGSLAAKQKSRGPHPVVARAARLRSDGDPYQAFDLIQAAWREDPGNEEIAEAFFSIAVEVGQPDAAADAILPILKQTLRKGEVQRAVDYWFPLAAIESDLDLEATAAVRLGEALLDAGHPREALFTLRRALESGVSGAQATRVVKIARDLDAGLARRAAGIALEDVSLGPAIRQELEALVATTSDEPVPDATDPTDGEAGPEQGTERPPESRSQLDRRVMAEHQSIEVTAFPVEMDSDVEPADPGPVDPNEASLMAQSLDAGALSPEALADEAVEPGDTVTFAAGSSGDVLSHWSGSEATDSDPVPHEIGLLDDDFEEESILGVADLETSADGFDFGLGSGGHDLLGSDPDETDSDLTPMIDETDELTSPIIGTVAGEEGLDGPSGDRTTTAVFDQRTKIFEAPPVSTAASEPALELRQLKALDAVPISMGEDWIEVDAAPRGKSRLPFGRIQTMAMAAVQGLGARPVLVIDFILNGSIGDDEPMKSIRCRSDRFDPRDFESGKADPLSALTAWVRQLQARTNANCLPSRGFLEGDFARFASLEAYEREVLGAVRETD
;
A
#
# COMPACT_ATOMS: atom_id res chain seq x y z
N MET A 1 9.79 -4.67 19.82
CA MET A 1 8.68 -4.31 18.91
C MET A 1 7.63 -3.35 19.49
N SER A 2 7.76 -2.82 20.73
CA SER A 2 6.77 -1.89 21.30
C SER A 2 6.75 -0.49 20.68
N TRP A 3 7.88 -0.06 20.07
CA TRP A 3 8.01 1.24 19.40
C TRP A 3 7.13 1.33 18.14
N LEU A 4 7.11 0.30 17.30
CA LEU A 4 6.29 0.24 16.08
C LEU A 4 4.79 0.38 16.35
N ARG A 5 4.30 0.04 17.55
CA ARG A 5 2.89 0.22 17.93
C ARG A 5 2.51 1.68 18.25
N ARG A 6 3.48 2.59 18.39
CA ARG A 6 3.24 4.00 18.70
C ARG A 6 3.38 4.92 17.49
N PHE A 7 3.92 4.43 16.37
CA PHE A 7 4.03 5.25 15.16
C PHE A 7 2.76 5.10 14.34
N PRO A 8 2.15 6.22 13.88
CA PRO A 8 1.00 6.20 13.00
C PRO A 8 1.43 5.84 11.57
N ILE A 9 1.90 4.60 11.39
CA ILE A 9 2.53 4.11 10.16
C ILE A 9 1.54 4.17 9.00
N VAL A 10 0.27 3.82 9.23
CA VAL A 10 -0.73 3.75 8.16
C VAL A 10 -1.06 5.17 7.66
N SER A 11 -1.24 6.12 8.56
CA SER A 11 -1.49 7.52 8.21
C SER A 11 -0.32 8.12 7.44
N LEU A 12 0.92 7.83 7.86
CA LEU A 12 2.13 8.27 7.17
C LEU A 12 2.29 7.64 5.78
N LEU A 13 2.00 6.34 5.64
CA LEU A 13 2.05 5.66 4.35
C LEU A 13 0.97 6.17 3.39
N LEU A 14 -0.25 6.39 3.86
CA LEU A 14 -1.33 6.97 3.05
C LEU A 14 -0.99 8.40 2.63
N ALA A 15 -0.47 9.22 3.54
CA ALA A 15 -0.01 10.57 3.23
C ALA A 15 1.11 10.56 2.18
N LEU A 16 2.10 9.68 2.34
CA LEU A 16 3.18 9.49 1.37
C LEU A 16 2.64 9.05 0.01
N ALA A 17 1.71 8.10 -0.04
CA ALA A 17 1.09 7.63 -1.28
C ALA A 17 0.32 8.75 -2.01
N ILE A 18 -0.43 9.58 -1.27
CA ILE A 18 -1.17 10.73 -1.82
C ILE A 18 -0.23 11.78 -2.44
N VAL A 19 1.01 11.90 -1.95
CA VAL A 19 2.01 12.81 -2.55
C VAL A 19 2.79 12.14 -3.68
N ALA A 20 3.24 10.90 -3.48
CA ALA A 20 4.13 10.20 -4.40
C ALA A 20 3.43 9.81 -5.71
N VAL A 21 2.18 9.37 -5.66
CA VAL A 21 1.43 8.90 -6.84
C VAL A 21 1.24 10.04 -7.86
N PRO A 22 0.73 11.24 -7.50
CA PRO A 22 0.59 12.33 -8.46
C PRO A 22 1.92 12.82 -9.03
N LEU A 23 3.02 12.75 -8.26
CA LEU A 23 4.36 13.11 -8.74
C LEU A 23 4.88 12.10 -9.75
N SER A 24 4.67 10.80 -9.50
CA SER A 24 5.07 9.73 -10.43
C SER A 24 4.33 9.81 -11.77
N ILE A 25 3.07 10.26 -11.77
CA ILE A 25 2.24 10.31 -12.99
C ILE A 25 2.49 11.62 -13.80
N GLN A 26 3.16 12.63 -13.23
CA GLN A 26 3.37 13.92 -13.92
C GLN A 26 4.34 13.84 -15.11
N GLY A 27 5.22 12.83 -15.19
CA GLY A 27 6.26 12.71 -16.22
C GLY A 27 5.75 12.68 -17.66
N ASP A 28 4.59 12.05 -17.90
CA ASP A 28 4.10 11.76 -19.27
C ASP A 28 3.06 12.75 -19.81
N ARG A 29 2.69 13.77 -19.03
CA ARG A 29 1.53 14.64 -19.35
C ARG A 29 1.75 15.56 -20.56
N GLY A 30 2.99 15.96 -20.84
CA GLY A 30 3.30 17.02 -21.81
C GLY A 30 2.90 16.65 -23.23
N GLU A 31 3.35 15.49 -23.73
CA GLU A 31 3.11 15.09 -25.11
C GLU A 31 1.66 14.62 -25.32
N ALA A 32 1.14 13.80 -24.40
CA ALA A 32 -0.23 13.30 -24.48
C ALA A 32 -1.25 14.46 -24.40
N GLY A 33 -1.00 15.44 -23.53
CA GLY A 33 -1.83 16.65 -23.43
C GLY A 33 -1.83 17.47 -24.72
N ALA A 34 -0.68 17.64 -25.37
CA ALA A 34 -0.59 18.34 -26.67
C ALA A 34 -1.38 17.62 -27.77
N ARG A 35 -1.35 16.28 -27.82
CA ARG A 35 -2.14 15.47 -28.77
C ARG A 35 -3.64 15.62 -28.51
N PHE A 36 -4.06 15.58 -27.25
CA PHE A 36 -5.45 15.84 -26.87
C PHE A 36 -5.90 17.24 -27.31
N GLU A 37 -5.13 18.28 -27.02
CA GLU A 37 -5.46 19.65 -27.41
C GLU A 37 -5.55 19.84 -28.94
N ALA A 38 -4.68 19.18 -29.70
CA ALA A 38 -4.75 19.18 -31.16
C ALA A 38 -6.03 18.51 -31.68
N ALA A 39 -6.41 17.34 -31.12
CA ALA A 39 -7.64 16.65 -31.48
C ALA A 39 -8.89 17.45 -31.10
N ARG A 40 -8.91 18.03 -29.89
CA ARG A 40 -9.98 18.92 -29.42
C ARG A 40 -10.13 20.12 -30.34
N LYS A 41 -9.03 20.79 -30.69
CA LYS A 41 -9.03 21.92 -31.63
C LYS A 41 -9.56 21.52 -33.01
N GLN A 42 -9.18 20.35 -33.53
CA GLN A 42 -9.69 19.84 -34.79
C GLN A 42 -11.21 19.64 -34.77
N ALA A 43 -11.76 19.09 -33.68
CA ALA A 43 -13.20 18.92 -33.50
C ALA A 43 -13.91 20.29 -33.39
N ARG A 44 -13.36 21.24 -32.63
CA ARG A 44 -13.87 22.62 -32.53
C ARG A 44 -13.92 23.31 -33.89
N ASP A 45 -12.82 23.27 -34.65
CA ASP A 45 -12.73 23.86 -36.00
C ASP A 45 -13.74 23.22 -36.97
N PHE A 46 -13.96 21.92 -36.86
CA PHE A 46 -14.96 21.21 -37.66
C PHE A 46 -16.39 21.62 -37.31
N LEU A 47 -16.69 21.79 -36.01
CA LEU A 47 -17.99 22.21 -35.52
C LEU A 47 -18.31 23.66 -35.86
N VAL A 48 -17.34 24.58 -35.77
CA VAL A 48 -17.50 25.99 -36.18
C VAL A 48 -17.89 26.10 -37.67
N ARG A 49 -17.34 25.23 -38.52
CA ARG A 49 -17.72 25.16 -39.95
C ARG A 49 -19.10 24.54 -40.18
N ASN A 50 -19.63 23.80 -39.21
CA ASN A 50 -20.88 23.06 -39.31
C ASN A 50 -21.73 23.23 -38.03
N PRO A 51 -22.22 24.44 -37.71
CA PRO A 51 -22.85 24.75 -36.42
C PRO A 51 -24.19 24.04 -36.19
N ARG A 52 -24.72 23.34 -37.20
CA ARG A 52 -25.98 22.57 -37.12
C ARG A 52 -25.77 21.12 -36.63
N LEU A 53 -24.53 20.68 -36.43
CA LEU A 53 -24.26 19.35 -35.90
C LEU A 53 -24.61 19.31 -34.41
N GLU A 54 -25.15 18.17 -33.99
CA GLU A 54 -25.48 17.93 -32.59
C GLU A 54 -24.24 17.42 -31.86
N VAL A 55 -24.11 17.77 -30.59
CA VAL A 55 -23.01 17.33 -29.72
C VAL A 55 -23.68 16.68 -28.52
N ASP A 56 -23.32 15.43 -28.25
CA ASP A 56 -23.78 14.71 -27.08
C ASP A 56 -23.09 15.22 -25.80
N ARG A 57 -23.59 14.86 -24.61
CA ARG A 57 -23.08 15.39 -23.34
C ARG A 57 -21.57 15.18 -23.15
N LEU A 58 -21.05 14.03 -23.60
CA LEU A 58 -19.63 13.72 -23.53
C LEU A 58 -18.82 14.62 -24.47
N GLY A 59 -19.31 14.84 -25.69
CA GLY A 59 -18.77 15.83 -26.60
C GLY A 59 -18.80 17.25 -26.03
N GLU A 60 -19.86 17.64 -25.33
CA GLU A 60 -19.95 18.97 -24.68
C GLU A 60 -18.85 19.14 -23.62
N LEU A 61 -18.59 18.10 -22.82
CA LEU A 61 -17.54 18.09 -21.80
C LEU A 61 -16.12 18.09 -22.41
N ILE A 62 -15.92 17.44 -23.56
CA ILE A 62 -14.64 17.47 -24.29
C ILE A 62 -14.39 18.82 -24.93
N LEU A 63 -15.43 19.41 -25.54
CA LEU A 63 -15.32 20.67 -26.27
C LEU A 63 -15.34 21.91 -25.39
N ASP A 64 -15.54 21.75 -24.07
CA ASP A 64 -15.84 22.80 -23.08
C ASP A 64 -17.27 23.36 -23.25
N PRO A 65 -18.16 23.15 -22.26
CA PRO A 65 -19.54 23.64 -22.30
C PRO A 65 -19.64 25.15 -22.48
N GLY A 66 -18.73 25.93 -21.88
CA GLY A 66 -18.71 27.39 -21.98
C GLY A 66 -18.42 27.84 -23.41
N TRP A 67 -17.36 27.30 -24.00
CA TRP A 67 -17.01 27.53 -25.40
C TRP A 67 -18.14 27.11 -26.35
N LEU A 68 -18.79 25.98 -26.09
CA LEU A 68 -19.89 25.49 -26.93
C LEU A 68 -21.12 26.42 -26.87
N ALA A 69 -21.45 26.93 -25.69
CA ALA A 69 -22.53 27.91 -25.51
C ALA A 69 -22.22 29.24 -26.22
N GLU A 70 -20.98 29.73 -26.11
CA GLU A 70 -20.50 30.91 -26.83
C GLU A 70 -20.56 30.71 -28.36
N MET A 71 -20.09 29.56 -28.86
CA MET A 71 -20.13 29.24 -30.28
C MET A 71 -21.57 29.17 -30.81
N ARG A 72 -22.48 28.51 -30.08
CA ARG A 72 -23.92 28.43 -30.44
C ARG A 72 -24.57 29.82 -30.44
N SER A 73 -24.28 30.67 -29.46
CA SER A 73 -24.82 32.04 -29.40
C SER A 73 -24.27 32.93 -30.54
N ALA A 74 -22.97 32.84 -30.84
CA ALA A 74 -22.35 33.54 -31.97
C ALA A 74 -22.93 33.09 -33.32
N SER A 75 -23.20 31.79 -33.50
CA SER A 75 -23.84 31.25 -34.70
C SER A 75 -25.29 31.71 -34.84
N ALA A 76 -26.03 31.84 -33.73
CA ALA A 76 -27.40 32.35 -33.73
C ALA A 76 -27.43 33.86 -34.08
N ALA A 77 -26.53 34.66 -33.50
CA ALA A 77 -26.42 36.10 -33.75
C ALA A 77 -26.02 36.42 -35.20
N SER A 78 -25.18 35.57 -35.82
CA SER A 78 -24.74 35.74 -37.21
C SER A 78 -25.86 35.52 -38.25
N GLY A 79 -27.08 35.16 -37.81
CA GLY A 79 -28.30 35.24 -38.61
C GLY A 79 -28.14 34.66 -40.01
N SER A 80 -27.95 33.33 -40.12
CA SER A 80 -27.72 32.63 -41.40
C SER A 80 -28.97 32.67 -42.30
N THR A 81 -29.31 33.84 -42.82
CA THR A 81 -30.44 34.07 -43.74
C THR A 81 -30.20 33.45 -45.12
N GLY A 82 -28.98 32.96 -45.41
CA GLY A 82 -28.63 32.24 -46.64
C GLY A 82 -27.96 30.87 -46.43
N GLY A 83 -28.03 30.28 -45.23
CA GLY A 83 -27.30 29.05 -44.92
C GLY A 83 -27.79 27.85 -45.74
N VAL A 84 -27.01 27.47 -46.76
CA VAL A 84 -27.24 26.32 -47.64
C VAL A 84 -27.73 25.12 -46.82
N ARG A 85 -28.94 24.64 -47.11
CA ARG A 85 -29.52 23.48 -46.44
C ARG A 85 -28.81 22.24 -46.97
N LEU A 86 -27.86 21.72 -46.20
CA LEU A 86 -27.16 20.48 -46.54
C LEU A 86 -28.20 19.34 -46.67
N PRO A 87 -28.09 18.48 -47.69
CA PRO A 87 -28.91 17.28 -47.79
C PRO A 87 -28.75 16.39 -46.54
N PRO A 88 -29.82 15.70 -46.08
CA PRO A 88 -29.77 14.88 -44.87
C PRO A 88 -28.63 13.85 -44.86
N ARG A 89 -28.30 13.26 -46.01
CA ARG A 89 -27.17 12.32 -46.16
C ARG A 89 -25.81 12.97 -45.89
N MET A 90 -25.64 14.23 -46.27
CA MET A 90 -24.40 14.97 -45.97
C MET A 90 -24.33 15.33 -44.49
N LEU A 91 -25.46 15.71 -43.88
CA LEU A 91 -25.54 16.01 -42.44
C LEU A 91 -25.18 14.77 -41.62
N ALA A 92 -25.78 13.61 -41.91
CA ALA A 92 -25.45 12.36 -41.24
C ALA A 92 -23.96 11.96 -41.39
N ARG A 93 -23.38 12.17 -42.58
CA ARG A 93 -21.94 11.90 -42.81
C ARG A 93 -21.04 12.87 -42.05
N SER A 94 -21.43 14.15 -41.93
CA SER A 94 -20.72 15.14 -41.15
C SER A 94 -20.84 14.87 -39.65
N GLN A 95 -22.02 14.43 -39.18
CA GLN A 95 -22.24 14.00 -37.80
C GLN A 95 -21.32 12.83 -37.44
N ALA A 96 -21.36 11.74 -38.22
CA ALA A 96 -20.49 10.58 -38.01
C ALA A 96 -18.98 10.90 -38.16
N ARG A 97 -18.62 12.04 -38.74
CA ARG A 97 -17.24 12.53 -38.77
C ARG A 97 -16.89 13.31 -37.50
N LEU A 98 -17.80 14.14 -37.02
CA LEU A 98 -17.66 14.83 -35.73
C LEU A 98 -17.57 13.81 -34.60
N ASP A 99 -18.46 12.83 -34.56
CA ASP A 99 -18.50 11.78 -33.53
C ASP A 99 -17.15 11.05 -33.45
N ARG A 100 -16.58 10.67 -34.60
CA ARG A 100 -15.22 10.07 -34.65
C ARG A 100 -14.11 10.98 -34.15
N MET A 101 -14.21 12.30 -34.39
CA MET A 101 -13.23 13.26 -33.87
C MET A 101 -13.37 13.42 -32.36
N LEU A 102 -14.60 13.39 -31.84
CA LEU A 102 -14.88 13.43 -30.41
C LEU A 102 -14.42 12.14 -29.71
N ASP A 103 -14.67 10.98 -30.29
CA ASP A 103 -14.16 9.69 -29.79
C ASP A 103 -12.63 9.66 -29.74
N GLN A 104 -11.98 10.20 -30.77
CA GLN A 104 -10.52 10.34 -30.79
C GLN A 104 -10.04 11.30 -29.70
N ALA A 105 -10.68 12.45 -29.54
CA ALA A 105 -10.33 13.40 -28.48
C ALA A 105 -10.58 12.79 -27.08
N TYR A 106 -11.66 12.03 -26.91
CA TYR A 106 -11.98 11.31 -25.67
C TYR A 106 -10.91 10.29 -25.30
N SER A 107 -10.54 9.41 -26.24
CA SER A 107 -9.54 8.37 -26.00
C SER A 107 -8.16 8.98 -25.68
N LEU A 108 -7.78 10.06 -26.36
CA LEU A 108 -6.57 10.82 -26.04
C LEU A 108 -6.66 11.48 -24.65
N ARG A 109 -7.83 12.00 -24.27
CA ARG A 109 -8.04 12.58 -22.93
C ARG A 109 -7.85 11.54 -21.84
N VAL A 110 -8.47 10.37 -21.98
CA VAL A 110 -8.34 9.25 -21.03
C VAL A 110 -6.88 8.79 -20.88
N GLN A 111 -6.07 8.92 -21.93
CA GLN A 111 -4.64 8.60 -21.87
C GLN A 111 -3.81 9.72 -21.24
N SER A 112 -4.10 10.99 -21.58
CA SER A 112 -3.32 12.15 -21.15
C SER A 112 -3.62 12.60 -19.72
N ASP A 113 -4.87 12.41 -19.28
CA ASP A 113 -5.39 12.95 -18.04
C ASP A 113 -5.59 11.84 -17.00
N PRO A 114 -4.79 11.83 -15.92
CA PRO A 114 -4.87 10.79 -14.89
C PRO A 114 -6.22 10.74 -14.18
N ALA A 115 -6.93 11.86 -14.02
CA ALA A 115 -8.26 11.83 -13.43
C ALA A 115 -9.22 11.04 -14.32
N TRP A 116 -9.11 11.16 -15.65
CA TRP A 116 -9.93 10.40 -16.59
C TRP A 116 -9.53 8.93 -16.66
N ARG A 117 -8.25 8.62 -16.47
CA ARG A 117 -7.75 7.24 -16.48
C ARG A 117 -8.12 6.46 -15.22
N PHE A 118 -7.96 7.09 -14.07
CA PHE A 118 -7.99 6.43 -12.75
C PHE A 118 -9.11 6.91 -11.85
N GLY A 119 -9.82 7.97 -12.22
CA GLY A 119 -10.99 8.46 -11.51
C GLY A 119 -12.22 7.60 -11.71
N VAL A 120 -13.26 7.95 -10.97
CA VAL A 120 -14.57 7.30 -11.00
C VAL A 120 -15.50 8.16 -11.86
N LEU A 121 -15.96 7.64 -12.99
CA LEU A 121 -16.85 8.34 -13.93
C LEU A 121 -18.30 7.87 -13.79
N ASP A 122 -18.54 6.59 -14.05
CA ASP A 122 -19.87 5.98 -14.13
C ASP A 122 -19.83 4.49 -13.69
N GLU A 123 -20.92 3.76 -13.93
CA GLU A 123 -21.05 2.32 -13.67
C GLU A 123 -20.02 1.46 -14.42
N ARG A 124 -19.37 2.00 -15.46
CA ARG A 124 -18.36 1.30 -16.26
C ARG A 124 -16.95 1.53 -15.74
N SER A 125 -16.78 2.33 -14.69
CA SER A 125 -15.49 2.54 -14.03
C SER A 125 -14.92 1.20 -13.56
N PRO A 126 -13.69 0.82 -13.97
CA PRO A 126 -13.06 -0.41 -13.51
C PRO A 126 -13.01 -0.46 -11.97
N GLY A 127 -13.26 -1.62 -11.37
CA GLY A 127 -13.28 -1.77 -9.90
C GLY A 127 -12.01 -1.27 -9.19
N ARG A 128 -10.84 -1.35 -9.85
CA ARG A 128 -9.58 -0.79 -9.32
C ARG A 128 -9.62 0.74 -9.12
N ASN A 129 -10.39 1.47 -9.93
CA ASN A 129 -10.50 2.92 -9.84
C ASN A 129 -11.18 3.35 -8.53
N TYR A 130 -12.02 2.50 -7.94
CA TYR A 130 -12.63 2.75 -6.63
C TYR A 130 -11.62 2.88 -5.49
N PHE A 131 -10.39 2.38 -5.67
CA PHE A 131 -9.29 2.59 -4.71
C PHE A 131 -8.28 3.61 -5.20
N ILE A 132 -7.89 3.53 -6.48
CA ILE A 132 -6.81 4.36 -7.04
C ILE A 132 -7.21 5.84 -7.09
N HIS A 133 -8.50 6.17 -7.29
CA HIS A 133 -8.94 7.57 -7.40
C HIS A 133 -8.51 8.42 -6.19
N ALA A 134 -8.47 7.85 -4.98
CA ALA A 134 -8.09 8.57 -3.77
C ALA A 134 -6.63 9.06 -3.78
N PHE A 135 -5.76 8.46 -4.59
CA PHE A 135 -4.34 8.79 -4.67
C PHE A 135 -3.99 9.62 -5.92
N VAL A 136 -4.97 9.85 -6.81
CA VAL A 136 -4.77 10.65 -8.01
C VAL A 136 -5.35 12.04 -7.76
N GLY A 137 -4.48 13.02 -7.53
CA GLY A 137 -4.89 14.41 -7.31
C GLY A 137 -4.34 15.33 -8.40
N GLU A 138 -5.22 16.13 -9.03
CA GLU A 138 -4.81 17.18 -9.97
C GLU A 138 -4.36 18.45 -9.25
N GLN A 139 -5.12 18.87 -8.24
CA GLN A 139 -4.88 20.13 -7.53
C GLN A 139 -3.92 19.93 -6.36
N ARG A 140 -2.74 20.58 -6.45
CA ARG A 140 -1.71 20.54 -5.41
C ARG A 140 -2.23 21.00 -4.04
N ALA A 141 -3.10 22.00 -4.01
CA ALA A 141 -3.73 22.50 -2.79
C ALA A 141 -4.58 21.41 -2.09
N GLY A 142 -5.40 20.68 -2.86
CA GLY A 142 -6.23 19.58 -2.33
C GLY A 142 -5.38 18.41 -1.81
N VAL A 143 -4.27 18.09 -2.49
CA VAL A 143 -3.28 17.09 -2.04
C VAL A 143 -2.68 17.50 -0.70
N VAL A 144 -2.17 18.74 -0.60
CA VAL A 144 -1.59 19.28 0.65
C VAL A 144 -2.61 19.28 1.79
N LEU A 145 -3.84 19.73 1.51
CA LEU A 145 -4.91 19.75 2.51
C LEU A 145 -5.27 18.34 3.01
N SER A 146 -5.39 17.37 2.09
CA SER A 146 -5.69 15.97 2.44
C SER A 146 -4.58 15.33 3.27
N VAL A 147 -3.31 15.60 2.93
CA VAL A 147 -2.14 15.18 3.71
C VAL A 147 -2.17 15.79 5.11
N LEU A 148 -2.47 17.08 5.23
CA LEU A 148 -2.55 17.75 6.53
C LEU A 148 -3.66 17.14 7.40
N VAL A 149 -4.82 16.83 6.83
CA VAL A 149 -5.90 16.12 7.54
C VAL A 149 -5.44 14.74 8.00
N LEU A 150 -4.76 13.96 7.15
CA LEU A 150 -4.20 12.66 7.54
C LEU A 150 -3.16 12.77 8.67
N LEU A 151 -2.27 13.76 8.60
CA LEU A 151 -1.22 13.97 9.60
C LEU A 151 -1.76 14.46 10.95
N ILE A 152 -2.87 15.21 10.96
CA ILE A 152 -3.47 15.73 12.20
C ILE A 152 -4.56 14.80 12.74
N ALA A 153 -5.62 14.57 11.95
CA ALA A 153 -6.77 13.78 12.37
C ALA A 153 -6.54 12.28 12.17
N GLY A 154 -5.91 11.89 11.06
CA GLY A 154 -5.60 10.48 10.79
C GLY A 154 -4.66 9.88 11.83
N THR A 155 -3.55 10.56 12.16
CA THR A 155 -2.60 10.09 13.20
C THR A 155 -3.27 9.97 14.57
N ALA A 156 -4.11 10.93 14.95
CA ALA A 156 -4.85 10.90 16.21
C ALA A 156 -5.85 9.73 16.25
N LEU A 157 -6.56 9.47 15.15
CA LEU A 157 -7.46 8.31 15.03
C LEU A 157 -6.70 6.98 15.03
N GLU A 158 -5.56 6.90 14.33
CA GLU A 158 -4.72 5.70 14.30
C GLU A 158 -4.13 5.37 15.67
N LEU A 159 -3.67 6.38 16.42
CA LEU A 159 -3.21 6.19 17.80
C LEU A 159 -4.34 5.73 18.72
N ALA A 160 -5.56 6.16 18.44
CA ALA A 160 -6.72 5.85 19.26
C ALA A 160 -7.32 4.46 18.96
N TRP A 161 -7.33 4.04 17.69
CA TRP A 161 -7.89 2.75 17.25
C TRP A 161 -6.85 1.65 17.08
N GLY A 162 -5.58 2.02 16.89
CA GLY A 162 -4.52 1.14 16.41
C GLY A 162 -4.50 1.04 14.88
N SER A 163 -3.31 0.82 14.33
CA SER A 163 -3.07 0.74 12.88
C SER A 163 -3.96 -0.24 12.12
N PRO A 164 -4.26 -1.47 12.62
CA PRO A 164 -5.10 -2.41 11.86
C PRO A 164 -6.53 -1.92 11.66
N ILE A 165 -7.15 -1.33 12.68
CA ILE A 165 -8.52 -0.82 12.60
C ILE A 165 -8.56 0.42 11.70
N PHE A 166 -7.57 1.32 11.84
CA PHE A 166 -7.48 2.50 10.99
C PHE A 166 -7.25 2.14 9.52
N LEU A 167 -6.42 1.13 9.22
CA LEU A 167 -6.25 0.61 7.87
C LEU A 167 -7.56 0.03 7.31
N LEU A 168 -8.26 -0.80 8.09
CA LEU A 168 -9.56 -1.34 7.68
C LEU A 168 -10.59 -0.22 7.43
N PHE A 169 -10.61 0.79 8.29
CA PHE A 169 -11.43 1.98 8.11
C PHE A 169 -11.13 2.67 6.77
N ALA A 170 -9.85 2.93 6.46
CA ALA A 170 -9.47 3.56 5.19
C ALA A 170 -9.84 2.69 3.98
N LEU A 171 -9.61 1.37 4.06
CA LEU A 171 -9.96 0.42 2.99
C LEU A 171 -11.46 0.33 2.71
N VAL A 172 -12.31 0.52 3.72
CA VAL A 172 -13.77 0.53 3.54
C VAL A 172 -14.26 1.88 3.06
N VAL A 173 -13.72 2.97 3.62
CA VAL A 173 -14.18 4.34 3.33
C VAL A 173 -13.90 4.76 1.90
N VAL A 174 -12.71 4.48 1.38
CA VAL A 174 -12.32 4.88 0.01
C VAL A 174 -13.33 4.40 -1.06
N PRO A 175 -13.63 3.10 -1.19
CA PRO A 175 -14.63 2.62 -2.15
C PRO A 175 -16.05 3.08 -1.80
N ALA A 176 -16.41 3.18 -0.51
CA ALA A 176 -17.73 3.67 -0.11
C ALA A 176 -17.97 5.13 -0.56
N THR A 177 -16.94 5.99 -0.49
CA THR A 177 -17.04 7.36 -0.99
C THR A 177 -17.13 7.42 -2.51
N ALA A 178 -16.47 6.49 -3.23
CA ALA A 178 -16.60 6.37 -4.69
C ALA A 178 -18.01 5.94 -5.11
N GLU A 179 -18.61 5.00 -4.38
CA GLU A 179 -20.01 4.63 -4.60
C GLU A 179 -20.96 5.79 -4.29
N ALA A 180 -20.72 6.54 -3.21
CA ALA A 180 -21.53 7.73 -2.90
C ALA A 180 -21.47 8.77 -4.03
N TYR A 181 -20.28 9.02 -4.58
CA TYR A 181 -20.10 9.86 -5.75
C TYR A 181 -20.89 9.33 -6.96
N ARG A 182 -20.84 8.02 -7.21
CA ARG A 182 -21.57 7.39 -8.31
C ARG A 182 -23.08 7.61 -8.20
N PHE A 183 -23.64 7.44 -7.01
CA PHE A 183 -25.09 7.61 -6.79
C PHE A 183 -25.54 9.07 -6.86
N LEU A 184 -24.71 10.00 -6.38
CA LEU A 184 -25.11 11.40 -6.23
C LEU A 184 -24.80 12.24 -7.48
N ASP A 185 -23.68 11.96 -8.15
CA ASP A 185 -23.04 12.97 -9.01
C ASP A 185 -22.46 12.45 -10.34
N ALA A 186 -22.36 11.13 -10.56
CA ALA A 186 -21.81 10.55 -11.79
C ALA A 186 -22.54 10.98 -13.09
N SER A 187 -23.77 11.49 -12.97
CA SER A 187 -24.54 12.00 -14.12
C SER A 187 -23.90 13.19 -14.84
N THR A 188 -22.93 13.87 -14.20
CA THR A 188 -22.18 14.99 -14.77
C THR A 188 -21.13 14.57 -15.81
N GLY A 189 -20.71 13.30 -15.80
CA GLY A 189 -19.67 12.78 -16.71
C GLY A 189 -18.26 13.25 -16.40
N ILE A 190 -18.04 13.96 -15.28
CA ILE A 190 -16.74 14.47 -14.86
C ILE A 190 -16.11 13.43 -13.93
N PRO A 191 -14.94 12.84 -14.22
CA PRO A 191 -14.33 11.86 -13.33
C PRO A 191 -14.00 12.45 -11.97
N TRP A 192 -14.37 11.75 -10.90
CA TRP A 192 -13.91 12.08 -9.57
C TRP A 192 -12.55 11.46 -9.27
N SER A 193 -11.60 12.30 -8.85
CA SER A 193 -10.30 11.89 -8.35
C SER A 193 -9.87 12.78 -7.17
N GLY A 194 -9.05 12.22 -6.27
CA GLY A 194 -8.45 12.91 -5.14
C GLY A 194 -8.83 12.33 -3.77
N ALA A 195 -8.03 12.65 -2.76
CA ALA A 195 -8.17 12.16 -1.39
C ALA A 195 -9.24 12.88 -0.56
N ALA A 196 -10.00 13.82 -1.13
CA ALA A 196 -10.95 14.65 -0.39
C ALA A 196 -12.06 13.84 0.29
N GLY A 197 -12.52 12.75 -0.33
CA GLY A 197 -13.50 11.83 0.28
C GLY A 197 -12.94 11.12 1.51
N LEU A 198 -11.71 10.59 1.40
CA LEU A 198 -11.00 9.99 2.55
C LEU A 198 -10.77 11.03 3.67
N ALA A 199 -10.34 12.24 3.33
CA ALA A 199 -10.13 13.32 4.28
C ALA A 199 -11.44 13.71 5.00
N GLY A 200 -12.54 13.87 4.25
CA GLY A 200 -13.86 14.16 4.81
C GLY A 200 -14.34 13.07 5.77
N ALA A 201 -14.19 11.80 5.40
CA ALA A 201 -14.54 10.68 6.28
C ALA A 201 -13.66 10.59 7.54
N ILE A 202 -12.35 10.83 7.42
CA ILE A 202 -11.44 10.94 8.57
C ILE A 202 -11.90 12.05 9.51
N LEU A 203 -12.28 13.22 8.98
CA LEU A 203 -12.77 14.33 9.79
C LEU A 203 -14.12 14.06 10.45
N GLY A 204 -15.04 13.39 9.76
CA GLY A 204 -16.30 12.93 10.36
C GLY A 204 -16.07 11.96 11.51
N ALA A 205 -15.19 10.98 11.31
CA ALA A 205 -14.80 10.05 12.35
C ALA A 205 -14.14 10.75 13.55
N TYR A 206 -13.25 11.69 13.27
CA TYR A 206 -12.56 12.52 14.26
C TYR A 206 -13.54 13.39 15.04
N PHE A 207 -14.53 13.99 14.37
CA PHE A 207 -15.55 14.82 15.00
C PHE A 207 -16.37 14.03 16.02
N VAL A 208 -16.95 12.90 15.64
CA VAL A 208 -17.79 12.06 16.53
C VAL A 208 -17.00 11.57 17.74
N ARG A 209 -15.73 11.20 17.52
CA ARG A 209 -14.86 10.75 18.60
C ARG A 209 -14.39 11.89 19.50
N GLY A 210 -14.12 13.05 18.92
CA GLY A 210 -13.69 14.27 19.60
C GLY A 210 -14.73 14.84 20.56
N LEU A 211 -16.02 14.53 20.37
CA LEU A 211 -17.08 14.89 21.33
C LEU A 211 -16.85 14.31 22.74
N GLY A 212 -16.02 13.26 22.88
CA GLY A 212 -15.60 12.71 24.17
C GLY A 212 -14.44 13.45 24.86
N GLY A 213 -13.87 14.50 24.24
CA GLY A 213 -12.75 15.27 24.82
C GLY A 213 -11.39 14.56 24.74
N HIS A 214 -11.24 13.54 23.91
CA HIS A 214 -10.02 12.73 23.83
C HIS A 214 -8.89 13.33 22.98
N PHE A 215 -9.18 14.38 22.21
CA PHE A 215 -8.23 14.96 21.26
C PHE A 215 -7.82 16.38 21.63
N THR A 216 -6.56 16.70 21.33
CA THR A 216 -5.97 18.03 21.57
C THR A 216 -6.70 19.14 20.82
N ILE A 217 -7.14 18.87 19.58
CA ILE A 217 -7.89 19.81 18.76
C ILE A 217 -9.36 19.39 18.78
N PRO A 218 -10.28 20.26 19.22
CA PRO A 218 -11.70 19.92 19.18
C PRO A 218 -12.19 19.71 17.74
N GLY A 219 -12.85 18.58 17.49
CA GLY A 219 -13.35 18.24 16.14
C GLY A 219 -14.31 19.28 15.56
N TRP A 220 -15.07 19.98 16.41
CA TRP A 220 -15.98 21.05 16.01
C TRP A 220 -15.26 22.32 15.51
N ILE A 221 -13.95 22.46 15.77
CA ILE A 221 -13.11 23.50 15.16
C ILE A 221 -12.52 23.00 13.86
N LEU A 222 -12.03 21.75 13.87
CA LEU A 222 -11.28 21.20 12.74
C LEU A 222 -12.15 21.00 11.48
N LEU A 223 -13.38 20.49 11.64
CA LEU A 223 -14.27 20.23 10.51
C LEU A 223 -14.69 21.53 9.77
N PRO A 224 -15.19 22.60 10.44
CA PRO A 224 -15.47 23.86 9.76
C PRO A 224 -14.23 24.52 9.16
N ALA A 225 -13.07 24.43 9.82
CA ALA A 225 -11.82 24.96 9.29
C ALA A 225 -11.41 24.25 7.99
N TRP A 226 -11.54 22.93 7.92
CA TRP A 226 -11.30 22.17 6.70
C TRP A 226 -12.30 22.52 5.59
N ILE A 227 -13.61 22.58 5.89
CA ILE A 227 -14.63 23.00 4.91
C ILE A 227 -14.28 24.39 4.35
N THR A 228 -13.88 25.32 5.22
CA THR A 228 -13.46 26.67 4.82
C THR A 228 -12.23 26.62 3.90
N ALA A 229 -11.20 25.85 4.26
CA ALA A 229 -10.02 25.67 3.42
C ALA A 229 -10.35 25.03 2.06
N GLU A 230 -11.23 24.03 2.03
CA GLU A 230 -11.69 23.39 0.79
C GLU A 230 -12.41 24.40 -0.13
N VAL A 231 -13.33 25.21 0.43
CA VAL A 231 -14.05 26.26 -0.33
C VAL A 231 -13.09 27.31 -0.89
N PHE A 232 -12.22 27.86 -0.04
CA PHE A 232 -11.46 29.06 -0.39
C PHE A 232 -10.12 28.77 -1.06
N ILE A 233 -9.43 27.70 -0.67
CA ILE A 233 -8.06 27.40 -1.12
C ILE A 233 -8.09 26.39 -2.27
N VAL A 234 -8.89 25.33 -2.15
CA VAL A 234 -8.93 24.25 -3.16
C VAL A 234 -9.80 24.66 -4.34
N ARG A 235 -11.05 25.09 -4.10
CA ARG A 235 -11.99 25.50 -5.17
C ARG A 235 -11.84 26.94 -5.64
N GLY A 236 -11.09 27.77 -4.92
CA GLY A 236 -10.85 29.16 -5.30
C GLY A 236 -12.11 30.03 -5.36
N PHE A 237 -12.79 30.23 -4.24
CA PHE A 237 -13.95 31.14 -4.01
C PHE A 237 -15.22 30.90 -4.86
N TRP A 238 -15.11 30.35 -6.07
CA TRP A 238 -16.23 30.04 -6.95
C TRP A 238 -16.86 28.72 -6.52
N ILE A 239 -18.04 28.81 -5.91
CA ILE A 239 -18.81 27.67 -5.36
C ILE A 239 -19.19 26.67 -6.46
N ASP A 240 -19.24 27.12 -7.72
CA ASP A 240 -19.71 26.36 -8.88
C ASP A 240 -18.58 25.90 -9.83
N ASP A 241 -17.32 25.81 -9.39
CA ASP A 241 -16.27 25.25 -10.24
C ASP A 241 -16.62 23.79 -10.59
N PRO A 242 -16.97 23.47 -11.86
CA PRO A 242 -17.41 22.14 -12.26
C PRO A 242 -16.32 21.07 -12.10
N HIS A 243 -15.07 21.47 -11.86
CA HIS A 243 -13.95 20.57 -11.64
C HIS A 243 -13.79 20.13 -10.18
N GLY A 244 -14.53 20.72 -9.23
CA GLY A 244 -14.49 20.35 -7.82
C GLY A 244 -15.35 19.14 -7.49
N VAL A 245 -14.98 18.41 -6.42
CA VAL A 245 -15.83 17.32 -5.89
C VAL A 245 -17.21 17.89 -5.51
N PRO A 246 -18.32 17.27 -5.85
CA PRO A 246 -19.62 17.81 -5.46
C PRO A 246 -19.80 17.80 -3.94
N TRP A 247 -20.51 18.81 -3.41
CA TRP A 247 -20.72 18.96 -1.97
C TRP A 247 -21.48 17.77 -1.36
N ALA A 248 -22.41 17.19 -2.11
CA ALA A 248 -23.18 16.03 -1.68
C ALA A 248 -22.25 14.84 -1.36
N THR A 249 -21.28 14.57 -2.23
CA THR A 249 -20.26 13.53 -2.02
C THR A 249 -19.40 13.81 -0.77
N LEU A 250 -18.94 15.05 -0.55
CA LEU A 250 -18.15 15.38 0.64
C LEU A 250 -18.97 15.25 1.94
N CYS A 251 -20.22 15.72 1.93
CA CYS A 251 -21.13 15.55 3.07
C CYS A 251 -21.43 14.07 3.34
N ALA A 252 -21.62 13.26 2.30
CA ALA A 252 -21.80 11.82 2.42
C ALA A 252 -20.55 11.15 3.01
N ALA A 253 -19.36 11.54 2.58
CA ALA A 253 -18.10 11.04 3.13
C ALA A 253 -17.94 11.36 4.63
N VAL A 254 -18.18 12.62 5.02
CA VAL A 254 -18.18 13.05 6.43
C VAL A 254 -19.21 12.27 7.25
N GLY A 255 -20.43 12.11 6.72
CA GLY A 255 -21.49 11.33 7.35
C GLY A 255 -21.12 9.87 7.53
N PHE A 256 -20.55 9.23 6.50
CA PHE A 256 -20.13 7.84 6.54
C PHE A 256 -19.01 7.60 7.57
N GLY A 257 -17.98 8.46 7.58
CA GLY A 257 -16.92 8.39 8.59
C GLY A 257 -17.44 8.59 10.02
N SER A 258 -18.40 9.51 10.20
CA SER A 258 -19.08 9.74 11.48
C SER A 258 -19.86 8.51 11.95
N LEU A 259 -20.64 7.90 11.06
CA LEU A 259 -21.42 6.69 11.34
C LEU A 259 -20.53 5.50 11.68
N LEU A 260 -19.44 5.28 10.92
CA LEU A 260 -18.52 4.17 11.16
C LEU A 260 -17.79 4.33 12.50
N SER A 261 -17.33 5.54 12.82
CA SER A 261 -16.75 5.87 14.14
C SER A 261 -17.74 5.69 15.29
N GLY A 262 -18.99 6.13 15.11
CA GLY A 262 -20.07 5.90 16.06
C GLY A 262 -20.38 4.41 16.26
N GLY A 263 -20.42 3.64 15.18
CA GLY A 263 -20.62 2.19 15.21
C GLY A 263 -19.49 1.45 15.93
N LEU A 264 -18.23 1.79 15.66
CA LEU A 264 -17.07 1.23 16.36
C LEU A 264 -17.12 1.52 17.86
N ARG A 265 -17.57 2.73 18.24
CA ARG A 265 -17.79 3.13 19.63
C ARG A 265 -18.92 2.33 20.28
N LEU A 266 -20.07 2.19 19.62
CA LEU A 266 -21.21 1.42 20.12
C LEU A 266 -20.90 -0.08 20.26
N ALA A 267 -20.16 -0.66 19.32
CA ALA A 267 -19.72 -2.05 19.36
C ALA A 267 -18.60 -2.31 20.40
N ASN A 268 -18.10 -1.25 21.04
CA ASN A 268 -17.06 -1.27 22.06
C ASN A 268 -15.78 -2.00 21.58
N VAL A 269 -15.46 -1.85 20.28
CA VAL A 269 -14.32 -2.55 19.63
C VAL A 269 -13.00 -2.17 20.29
N GLU A 270 -12.88 -0.92 20.74
CA GLU A 270 -11.67 -0.41 21.39
C GLU A 270 -11.36 -1.14 22.70
N SER A 271 -12.37 -1.40 23.54
CA SER A 271 -12.17 -2.18 24.75
C SER A 271 -11.79 -3.62 24.41
N LYS A 272 -12.36 -4.20 23.35
CA LYS A 272 -12.07 -5.57 22.92
C LYS A 272 -10.64 -5.67 22.40
N VAL A 273 -10.20 -4.75 21.55
CA VAL A 273 -8.83 -4.72 21.01
C VAL A 273 -7.81 -4.39 22.11
N GLY A 274 -8.14 -3.46 23.00
CA GLY A 274 -7.37 -3.21 24.21
C GLY A 274 -7.26 -4.46 25.09
N SER A 275 -8.35 -5.22 25.26
CA SER A 275 -8.36 -6.47 26.02
C SER A 275 -7.58 -7.59 25.33
N LEU A 276 -7.53 -7.65 24.00
CA LEU A 276 -6.72 -8.62 23.26
C LEU A 276 -5.24 -8.28 23.34
N ALA A 277 -4.88 -7.00 23.22
CA ALA A 277 -3.52 -6.53 23.43
C ALA A 277 -3.07 -6.75 24.89
N ALA A 278 -3.97 -6.51 25.86
CA ALA A 278 -3.73 -6.82 27.26
C ALA A 278 -3.65 -8.33 27.50
N LYS A 279 -4.48 -9.16 26.87
CA LYS A 279 -4.41 -10.63 26.94
C LYS A 279 -3.14 -11.20 26.34
N GLN A 280 -2.63 -10.58 25.28
CA GLN A 280 -1.35 -10.96 24.70
C GLN A 280 -0.18 -10.57 25.63
N LYS A 281 -0.32 -9.48 26.38
CA LYS A 281 0.60 -9.08 27.45
C LYS A 281 0.36 -9.84 28.77
N SER A 282 -0.79 -10.50 28.91
CA SER A 282 -1.18 -11.33 30.06
C SER A 282 -1.17 -12.82 29.75
N ARG A 283 -0.52 -13.26 28.66
CA ARG A 283 0.09 -14.59 28.72
C ARG A 283 1.00 -14.49 29.93
N GLY A 284 0.60 -15.14 31.02
CA GLY A 284 1.29 -15.09 32.29
C GLY A 284 2.77 -15.42 32.10
N PRO A 285 3.59 -15.19 33.14
CA PRO A 285 5.01 -15.40 33.04
C PRO A 285 5.31 -16.76 32.42
N HIS A 286 6.29 -16.82 31.52
CA HIS A 286 6.66 -18.05 30.82
C HIS A 286 6.64 -19.23 31.82
N PRO A 287 6.01 -20.38 31.50
CA PRO A 287 5.73 -21.41 32.51
C PRO A 287 6.99 -21.89 33.26
N VAL A 288 8.14 -21.85 32.58
CA VAL A 288 9.45 -22.10 33.19
C VAL A 288 9.83 -21.00 34.18
N VAL A 289 9.68 -19.71 33.82
CA VAL A 289 9.96 -18.57 34.71
C VAL A 289 9.06 -18.64 35.95
N ALA A 290 7.77 -18.95 35.77
CA ALA A 290 6.84 -19.15 36.88
C ALA A 290 7.26 -20.31 37.78
N ARG A 291 7.77 -21.41 37.21
CA ARG A 291 8.27 -22.56 37.97
C ARG A 291 9.59 -22.27 38.69
N ALA A 292 10.52 -21.57 38.03
CA ALA A 292 11.78 -21.12 38.64
C ALA A 292 11.51 -20.15 39.78
N ALA A 293 10.56 -19.23 39.62
CA ALA A 293 10.14 -18.31 40.68
C ALA A 293 9.54 -19.05 41.90
N ARG A 294 8.79 -20.13 41.67
CA ARG A 294 8.29 -20.99 42.76
C ARG A 294 9.43 -21.72 43.50
N LEU A 295 10.36 -22.33 42.77
CA LEU A 295 11.54 -22.98 43.37
C LEU A 295 12.39 -21.98 44.18
N ARG A 296 12.54 -20.75 43.66
CA ARG A 296 13.19 -19.64 44.37
C ARG A 296 12.43 -19.29 45.66
N SER A 297 11.10 -19.18 45.63
CA SER A 297 10.28 -18.88 46.83
C SER A 297 10.24 -20.02 47.85
N ASP A 298 10.39 -21.26 47.39
CA ASP A 298 10.42 -22.46 48.25
C ASP A 298 11.77 -22.62 48.97
N GLY A 299 12.75 -21.75 48.68
CA GLY A 299 14.07 -21.74 49.32
C GLY A 299 15.13 -22.59 48.61
N ASP A 300 14.87 -23.04 47.37
CA ASP A 300 15.79 -23.83 46.55
C ASP A 300 16.33 -23.02 45.33
N PRO A 301 17.10 -21.93 45.54
CA PRO A 301 17.55 -21.05 44.46
C PRO A 301 18.51 -21.73 43.47
N TYR A 302 19.25 -22.75 43.90
CA TYR A 302 20.13 -23.54 43.02
C TYR A 302 19.34 -24.38 42.01
N GLN A 303 18.22 -25.00 42.41
CA GLN A 303 17.36 -25.72 41.46
C GLN A 303 16.65 -24.77 40.51
N ALA A 304 16.24 -23.59 40.99
CA ALA A 304 15.70 -22.54 40.14
C ALA A 304 16.72 -22.09 39.09
N PHE A 305 17.99 -21.96 39.48
CA PHE A 305 19.11 -21.60 38.60
C PHE A 305 19.33 -22.65 37.50
N ASP A 306 19.41 -23.94 37.84
CA ASP A 306 19.61 -25.00 36.85
C ASP A 306 18.45 -25.07 35.85
N LEU A 307 17.21 -24.94 36.34
CA LEU A 307 16.00 -24.98 35.53
C LEU A 307 15.92 -23.82 34.55
N ILE A 308 16.21 -22.59 35.01
CA ILE A 308 16.15 -21.41 34.14
C ILE A 308 17.36 -21.34 33.18
N GLN A 309 18.53 -21.83 33.60
CA GLN A 309 19.70 -21.95 32.72
C GLN A 309 19.43 -22.94 31.58
N ALA A 310 18.82 -24.09 31.87
CA ALA A 310 18.43 -25.05 30.84
C ALA A 310 17.45 -24.42 29.84
N ALA A 311 16.44 -23.70 30.32
CA ALA A 311 15.49 -23.03 29.45
C ALA A 311 16.09 -21.88 28.63
N TRP A 312 17.06 -21.14 29.19
CA TRP A 312 17.79 -20.12 28.44
C TRP A 312 18.64 -20.74 27.33
N ARG A 313 19.26 -21.91 27.56
CA ARG A 313 19.99 -22.65 26.51
C ARG A 313 19.06 -23.11 25.38
N GLU A 314 17.81 -23.45 25.70
CA GLU A 314 16.80 -23.84 24.71
C GLU A 314 16.26 -22.63 23.92
N ASP A 315 16.03 -21.49 24.59
CA ASP A 315 15.54 -20.26 23.96
C ASP A 315 16.30 -19.01 24.45
N PRO A 316 17.51 -18.74 23.88
CA PRO A 316 18.33 -17.60 24.28
C PRO A 316 17.73 -16.24 23.92
N GLY A 317 16.73 -16.22 23.02
CA GLY A 317 16.11 -15.00 22.51
C GLY A 317 15.00 -14.44 23.40
N ASN A 318 14.57 -15.17 24.41
CA ASN A 318 13.45 -14.77 25.26
C ASN A 318 13.90 -13.85 26.40
N GLU A 319 13.53 -12.57 26.29
CA GLU A 319 13.86 -11.50 27.26
C GLU A 319 13.44 -11.87 28.69
N GLU A 320 12.28 -12.51 28.87
CA GLU A 320 11.77 -12.87 30.19
C GLU A 320 12.61 -13.97 30.86
N ILE A 321 13.05 -14.96 30.08
CA ILE A 321 13.89 -16.07 30.57
C ILE A 321 15.28 -15.54 30.95
N ALA A 322 15.87 -14.69 30.10
CA ALA A 322 17.18 -14.10 30.35
C ALA A 322 17.20 -13.19 31.59
N GLU A 323 16.16 -12.36 31.79
CA GLU A 323 16.05 -11.52 33.00
C GLU A 323 15.84 -12.36 34.27
N ALA A 324 14.99 -13.39 34.19
CA ALA A 324 14.79 -14.31 35.32
C ALA A 324 16.08 -15.08 35.64
N PHE A 325 16.80 -15.55 34.62
CA PHE A 325 18.07 -16.25 34.78
C PHE A 325 19.11 -15.34 35.44
N PHE A 326 19.27 -14.11 34.96
CA PHE A 326 20.19 -13.13 35.54
C PHE A 326 19.84 -12.81 37.00
N SER A 327 18.56 -12.55 37.31
CA SER A 327 18.14 -12.27 38.69
C SER A 327 18.44 -13.43 39.65
N ILE A 328 18.19 -14.67 39.23
CA ILE A 328 18.46 -15.86 40.04
C ILE A 328 19.97 -16.10 40.17
N ALA A 329 20.73 -15.88 39.11
CA ALA A 329 22.19 -15.99 39.10
C ALA A 329 22.87 -15.01 40.06
N VAL A 330 22.39 -13.77 40.13
CA VAL A 330 22.86 -12.76 41.10
C VAL A 330 22.59 -13.21 42.53
N GLU A 331 21.40 -13.78 42.81
CA GLU A 331 21.06 -14.28 44.15
C GLU A 331 21.91 -15.48 44.58
N VAL A 332 22.22 -16.38 43.65
CA VAL A 332 23.09 -17.55 43.89
C VAL A 332 24.57 -17.16 43.99
N GLY A 333 24.93 -15.91 43.68
CA GLY A 333 26.31 -15.43 43.69
C GLY A 333 27.13 -15.88 42.48
N GLN A 334 26.47 -16.20 41.37
CA GLN A 334 27.09 -16.58 40.09
C GLN A 334 26.65 -15.69 38.93
N PRO A 335 26.77 -14.35 39.02
CA PRO A 335 26.26 -13.47 37.97
C PRO A 335 26.99 -13.63 36.63
N ASP A 336 28.27 -14.07 36.63
CA ASP A 336 29.03 -14.41 35.41
C ASP A 336 28.33 -15.47 34.55
N ALA A 337 27.70 -16.47 35.19
CA ALA A 337 27.06 -17.57 34.48
C ALA A 337 25.83 -17.14 33.67
N ALA A 338 25.22 -16.00 34.02
CA ALA A 338 24.07 -15.42 33.32
C ALA A 338 24.42 -14.15 32.53
N ALA A 339 25.70 -13.82 32.45
CA ALA A 339 26.08 -12.53 31.90
C ALA A 339 25.97 -12.48 30.38
N ASP A 340 26.29 -13.59 29.70
CA ASP A 340 26.01 -13.77 28.27
C ASP A 340 24.52 -13.62 27.95
N ALA A 341 23.64 -14.01 28.88
CA ALA A 341 22.20 -13.89 28.71
C ALA A 341 21.71 -12.44 28.80
N ILE A 342 22.27 -11.64 29.71
CA ILE A 342 21.81 -10.26 29.95
C ILE A 342 22.46 -9.23 29.02
N LEU A 343 23.64 -9.51 28.46
CA LEU A 343 24.37 -8.58 27.59
C LEU A 343 23.55 -8.04 26.40
N PRO A 344 22.80 -8.85 25.63
CA PRO A 344 21.95 -8.36 24.56
C PRO A 344 20.86 -7.39 25.05
N ILE A 345 20.26 -7.68 26.21
CA ILE A 345 19.20 -6.88 26.82
C ILE A 345 19.78 -5.56 27.32
N LEU A 346 20.93 -5.58 27.98
CA LEU A 346 21.67 -4.41 28.43
C LEU A 346 22.04 -3.48 27.25
N LYS A 347 22.51 -4.03 26.13
CA LYS A 347 22.77 -3.24 24.92
C LYS A 347 21.47 -2.61 24.38
N GLN A 348 20.37 -3.35 24.42
CA GLN A 348 19.07 -2.85 23.98
C GLN A 348 18.52 -1.74 24.90
N THR A 349 18.65 -1.87 26.22
CA THR A 349 18.19 -0.85 27.19
C THR A 349 19.01 0.43 27.08
N LEU A 350 20.33 0.33 26.89
CA LEU A 350 21.18 1.50 26.61
C LEU A 350 20.79 2.21 25.31
N ARG A 351 20.46 1.47 24.24
CA ARG A 351 19.96 2.07 22.98
C ARG A 351 18.61 2.76 23.14
N LYS A 352 17.73 2.24 24.00
CA LYS A 352 16.43 2.85 24.33
C LYS A 352 16.57 4.08 25.25
N GLY A 353 17.76 4.32 25.82
CA GLY A 353 17.97 5.37 26.81
C GLY A 353 17.48 5.03 28.22
N GLU A 354 17.18 3.76 28.50
CA GLU A 354 16.77 3.25 29.81
C GLU A 354 18.01 3.03 30.70
N VAL A 355 18.76 4.11 30.97
CA VAL A 355 20.10 4.04 31.61
C VAL A 355 20.04 3.41 32.99
N GLN A 356 19.04 3.76 33.81
CA GLN A 356 18.91 3.20 35.17
C GLN A 356 18.77 1.68 35.16
N ARG A 357 17.96 1.14 34.25
CA ARG A 357 17.76 -0.31 34.12
C ARG A 357 19.03 -1.00 33.64
N ALA A 358 19.82 -0.35 32.78
CA ALA A 358 21.12 -0.87 32.36
C ALA A 358 22.12 -0.91 33.53
N VAL A 359 22.08 0.09 34.43
CA VAL A 359 22.88 0.10 35.67
C VAL A 359 22.48 -1.07 36.57
N ASP A 360 21.19 -1.36 36.73
CA ASP A 360 20.72 -2.48 37.56
C ASP A 360 21.24 -3.84 37.07
N TYR A 361 21.39 -4.02 35.76
CA TYR A 361 21.99 -5.23 35.19
C TYR A 361 23.52 -5.26 35.26
N TRP A 362 24.18 -4.12 35.08
CA TRP A 362 25.64 -4.08 35.03
C TRP A 362 26.28 -4.07 36.41
N PHE A 363 25.63 -3.47 37.41
CA PHE A 363 26.20 -3.30 38.75
C PHE A 363 26.64 -4.63 39.40
N PRO A 364 25.84 -5.71 39.42
CA PRO A 364 26.28 -6.99 39.99
C PRO A 364 27.49 -7.59 39.27
N LEU A 365 27.61 -7.40 37.95
CA LEU A 365 28.74 -7.87 37.15
C LEU A 365 30.01 -7.06 37.41
N ALA A 366 29.88 -5.75 37.57
CA ALA A 366 31.01 -4.88 37.91
C ALA A 366 31.50 -5.11 39.35
N ALA A 367 30.60 -5.44 40.28
CA ALA A 367 30.94 -5.71 41.68
C ALA A 367 31.80 -6.97 41.87
N ILE A 368 31.68 -7.96 40.97
CA ILE A 368 32.52 -9.17 40.96
C ILE A 368 33.70 -9.09 40.00
N GLU A 369 33.92 -7.91 39.39
CA GLU A 369 34.98 -7.67 38.41
C GLU A 369 34.95 -8.61 37.17
N SER A 370 33.75 -8.91 36.67
CA SER A 370 33.50 -9.81 35.55
C SER A 370 34.35 -9.50 34.30
N ASP A 371 34.89 -10.55 33.65
CA ASP A 371 35.78 -10.47 32.46
C ASP A 371 35.04 -10.14 31.14
N LEU A 372 33.77 -9.74 31.19
CA LEU A 372 32.95 -9.56 29.99
C LEU A 372 33.33 -8.31 29.22
N ASP A 373 33.44 -8.50 27.90
CA ASP A 373 33.73 -7.40 27.00
C ASP A 373 32.45 -6.63 26.66
N LEU A 374 32.48 -5.33 26.94
CA LEU A 374 31.40 -4.39 26.65
C LEU A 374 31.93 -3.34 25.69
N GLU A 375 31.14 -3.02 24.66
CA GLU A 375 31.51 -2.00 23.69
C GLU A 375 31.94 -0.70 24.41
N ALA A 376 33.10 -0.16 24.07
CA ALA A 376 33.71 1.01 24.70
C ALA A 376 32.72 2.17 24.93
N THR A 377 31.86 2.45 23.94
CA THR A 377 30.81 3.49 24.04
C THR A 377 29.79 3.21 25.15
N ALA A 378 29.33 1.96 25.25
CA ALA A 378 28.38 1.51 26.26
C ALA A 378 29.03 1.49 27.65
N ALA A 379 30.29 1.03 27.74
CA ALA A 379 31.07 0.99 28.98
C ALA A 379 31.32 2.38 29.56
N VAL A 380 31.71 3.37 28.75
CA VAL A 380 31.87 4.76 29.24
C VAL A 380 30.55 5.34 29.74
N ARG A 381 29.44 5.11 29.02
CA ARG A 381 28.11 5.56 29.44
C ARG A 381 27.64 4.91 30.74
N LEU A 382 27.88 3.61 30.91
CA LEU A 382 27.54 2.89 32.14
C LEU A 382 28.44 3.30 33.30
N GLY A 383 29.73 3.52 33.07
CA GLY A 383 30.66 4.01 34.09
C GLY A 383 30.24 5.37 34.65
N GLU A 384 29.79 6.29 33.80
CA GLU A 384 29.24 7.58 34.23
C GLU A 384 27.94 7.42 35.01
N ALA A 385 27.01 6.60 34.51
CA ALA A 385 25.74 6.36 35.19
C ALA A 385 25.93 5.67 36.55
N LEU A 386 26.91 4.78 36.68
CA LEU A 386 27.30 4.16 37.95
C LEU A 386 27.88 5.18 38.94
N LEU A 387 28.68 6.14 38.44
CA LEU A 387 29.21 7.21 39.27
C LEU A 387 28.10 8.12 39.78
N ASP A 388 27.16 8.49 38.90
CA ASP A 388 25.98 9.30 39.25
C ASP A 388 25.09 8.57 40.28
N ALA A 389 25.02 7.23 40.21
CA ALA A 389 24.32 6.39 41.17
C ALA A 389 25.08 6.19 42.52
N GLY A 390 26.32 6.69 42.65
CA GLY A 390 27.11 6.59 43.88
C GLY A 390 27.95 5.33 44.02
N HIS A 391 28.28 4.66 42.91
CA HIS A 391 29.08 3.42 42.85
C HIS A 391 30.46 3.66 42.20
N PRO A 392 31.39 4.39 42.87
CA PRO A 392 32.64 4.84 42.24
C PRO A 392 33.62 3.71 41.94
N ARG A 393 33.62 2.61 42.71
CA ARG A 393 34.52 1.47 42.46
C ARG A 393 34.13 0.74 41.18
N GLU A 394 32.86 0.44 41.04
CA GLU A 394 32.25 -0.24 39.91
C GLU A 394 32.34 0.64 38.65
N ALA A 395 32.17 1.95 38.80
CA ALA A 395 32.41 2.93 37.74
C ALA A 395 33.87 2.89 37.24
N LEU A 396 34.85 2.94 38.16
CA LEU A 396 36.27 2.87 37.80
C LEU A 396 36.65 1.55 37.13
N PHE A 397 36.11 0.42 37.60
CA PHE A 397 36.28 -0.88 36.96
C PHE A 397 35.75 -0.86 35.52
N THR A 398 34.52 -0.39 35.32
CA THR A 398 33.89 -0.31 34.01
C THR A 398 34.66 0.60 33.05
N LEU A 399 35.17 1.73 33.53
CA LEU A 399 35.97 2.67 32.75
C LEU A 399 37.36 2.09 32.37
N ARG A 400 38.00 1.32 33.25
CA ARG A 400 39.25 0.60 32.93
C ARG A 400 39.03 -0.39 31.78
N ARG A 401 37.98 -1.21 31.88
CA ARG A 401 37.60 -2.14 30.80
C ARG A 401 37.30 -1.44 29.50
N ALA A 402 36.62 -0.29 29.55
CA ALA A 402 36.39 0.52 28.36
C ALA A 402 37.73 0.88 27.67
N LEU A 403 38.73 1.35 28.41
CA LEU A 403 40.05 1.66 27.85
C LEU A 403 40.73 0.43 27.23
N GLU A 404 40.64 -0.72 27.89
CA GLU A 404 41.22 -1.99 27.41
C GLU A 404 40.56 -2.47 26.10
N SER A 405 39.26 -2.23 25.93
CA SER A 405 38.51 -2.57 24.70
C SER A 405 38.80 -1.64 23.50
N GLY A 406 39.54 -0.55 23.70
CA GLY A 406 39.90 0.42 22.66
C GLY A 406 38.90 1.56 22.48
N VAL A 407 38.92 2.53 23.41
CA VAL A 407 38.12 3.77 23.30
C VAL A 407 38.62 4.70 22.18
N SER A 408 37.72 5.49 21.60
CA SER A 408 38.10 6.62 20.73
C SER A 408 38.69 7.79 21.55
N GLY A 409 39.44 8.69 20.91
CA GLY A 409 40.05 9.85 21.59
C GLY A 409 39.02 10.75 22.32
N ALA A 410 37.83 10.93 21.74
CA ALA A 410 36.72 11.63 22.37
C ALA A 410 36.18 10.91 23.62
N GLN A 411 36.05 9.58 23.56
CA GLN A 411 35.64 8.77 24.71
C GLN A 411 36.71 8.78 25.80
N ALA A 412 37.98 8.63 25.43
CA ALA A 412 39.12 8.72 26.33
C ALA A 412 39.14 10.07 27.07
N THR A 413 38.90 11.19 26.38
CA THR A 413 38.76 12.52 27.01
C THR A 413 37.62 12.56 28.04
N ARG A 414 36.49 11.88 27.78
CA ARG A 414 35.39 11.75 28.74
C ARG A 414 35.81 10.93 29.96
N VAL A 415 36.53 9.83 29.75
CA VAL A 415 37.11 9.02 30.84
C VAL A 415 38.07 9.84 31.69
N VAL A 416 38.94 10.68 31.09
CA VAL A 416 39.84 11.57 31.85
C VAL A 416 39.06 12.46 32.81
N LYS A 417 38.01 13.12 32.32
CA LYS A 417 37.20 14.03 33.15
C LYS A 417 36.55 13.32 34.33
N ILE A 418 36.05 12.10 34.11
CA ILE A 418 35.41 11.31 35.15
C ILE A 418 36.44 10.76 36.15
N ALA A 419 37.57 10.24 35.67
CA ALA A 419 38.57 9.58 36.50
C ALA A 419 39.52 10.55 37.22
N ARG A 420 39.61 11.82 36.80
CA ARG A 420 40.57 12.81 37.33
C ARG A 420 40.60 12.88 38.85
N ASP A 421 39.43 12.88 39.48
CA ASP A 421 39.28 13.03 40.93
C ASP A 421 39.19 11.68 41.67
N LEU A 422 39.10 10.57 40.94
CA LEU A 422 38.85 9.23 41.48
C LEU A 422 40.06 8.29 41.39
N ASP A 423 40.75 8.30 40.24
CA ASP A 423 41.91 7.46 39.94
C ASP A 423 42.86 8.18 38.97
N ALA A 424 43.90 8.81 39.52
CA ALA A 424 44.90 9.54 38.75
C ALA A 424 45.69 8.64 37.78
N GLY A 425 45.80 7.33 38.03
CA GLY A 425 46.44 6.38 37.13
C GLY A 425 45.57 6.11 35.89
N LEU A 426 44.27 5.90 36.10
CA LEU A 426 43.30 5.74 35.03
C LEU A 426 43.16 7.00 34.18
N ALA A 427 43.07 8.17 34.81
CA ALA A 427 42.99 9.45 34.12
C ALA A 427 44.21 9.69 33.22
N ARG A 428 45.42 9.34 33.67
CA ARG A 428 46.63 9.47 32.85
C ARG A 428 46.65 8.51 31.67
N ARG A 429 46.26 7.24 31.86
CA ARG A 429 46.15 6.27 30.75
C ARG A 429 45.15 6.74 29.69
N ALA A 430 43.98 7.21 30.12
CA ALA A 430 42.99 7.79 29.23
C ALA A 430 43.51 9.05 28.50
N ALA A 431 44.26 9.92 29.20
CA ALA A 431 44.85 11.11 28.59
C ALA A 431 45.88 10.76 27.51
N GLY A 432 46.69 9.71 27.73
CA GLY A 432 47.62 9.19 26.73
C GLY A 432 46.90 8.78 25.43
N ILE A 433 45.85 7.95 25.57
CA ILE A 433 45.03 7.51 24.42
C ILE A 433 44.36 8.70 23.72
N ALA A 434 43.84 9.67 24.48
CA ALA A 434 43.20 10.86 23.92
C ALA A 434 44.16 11.78 23.13
N LEU A 435 45.44 11.84 23.52
CA LEU A 435 46.46 12.65 22.84
C LEU A 435 46.89 12.09 21.48
N GLU A 436 46.67 10.80 21.24
CA GLU A 436 46.89 10.17 19.93
C GLU A 436 45.90 10.68 18.86
N ASP A 437 44.76 11.25 19.28
CA ASP A 437 43.77 11.81 18.38
C ASP A 437 44.21 13.19 17.84
N VAL A 438 44.46 13.26 16.54
CA VAL A 438 44.88 14.48 15.83
C VAL A 438 43.78 15.54 15.80
N SER A 439 42.51 15.13 15.93
CA SER A 439 41.36 16.05 15.89
C SER A 439 41.15 16.84 17.19
N LEU A 440 41.94 16.55 18.23
CA LEU A 440 41.79 17.17 19.55
C LEU A 440 42.18 18.66 19.53
N GLY A 441 41.27 19.53 19.98
CA GLY A 441 41.50 20.98 20.03
C GLY A 441 42.68 21.38 20.92
N PRO A 442 43.40 22.47 20.60
CA PRO A 442 44.68 22.82 21.24
C PRO A 442 44.57 23.07 22.75
N ALA A 443 43.44 23.62 23.21
CA ALA A 443 43.20 23.86 24.63
C ALA A 443 43.04 22.56 25.44
N ILE A 444 42.28 21.60 24.91
CA ILE A 444 42.09 20.29 25.56
C ILE A 444 43.41 19.50 25.53
N ARG A 445 44.12 19.56 24.40
CA ARG A 445 45.44 18.95 24.25
C ARG A 445 46.42 19.45 25.32
N GLN A 446 46.51 20.77 25.52
CA GLN A 446 47.36 21.36 26.54
C GLN A 446 46.99 20.91 27.97
N GLU A 447 45.69 20.77 28.28
CA GLU A 447 45.22 20.27 29.58
C GLU A 447 45.62 18.80 29.80
N LEU A 448 45.44 17.96 28.77
CA LEU A 448 45.83 16.54 28.83
C LEU A 448 47.34 16.35 28.91
N GLU A 449 48.12 17.12 28.15
CA GLU A 449 49.59 17.13 28.22
C GLU A 449 50.08 17.53 29.62
N ALA A 450 49.46 18.54 30.24
CA ALA A 450 49.78 18.95 31.60
C ALA A 450 49.50 17.82 32.61
N LEU A 451 48.39 17.09 32.45
CA LEU A 451 48.00 15.96 33.31
C LEU A 451 48.93 14.75 33.16
N VAL A 452 49.44 14.49 31.95
CA VAL A 452 50.46 13.45 31.71
C VAL A 452 51.84 13.88 32.24
N ALA A 453 52.20 15.17 32.12
CA ALA A 453 53.50 15.70 32.53
C ALA A 453 53.70 15.80 34.06
N THR A 454 52.63 15.82 34.86
CA THR A 454 52.73 16.10 36.31
C THR A 454 53.39 14.98 37.15
N THR A 455 53.81 13.86 36.57
CA THR A 455 54.24 12.66 37.35
C THR A 455 55.69 12.21 37.15
N SER A 456 56.57 13.05 36.60
CA SER A 456 57.97 12.62 36.42
C SER A 456 58.83 12.64 37.70
N ASP A 457 58.32 13.05 38.87
CA ASP A 457 59.20 13.34 40.04
C ASP A 457 58.79 12.78 41.42
N GLU A 458 57.74 11.96 41.54
CA GLU A 458 57.46 11.30 42.84
C GLU A 458 57.83 9.80 42.78
N PRO A 459 58.98 9.38 43.36
CA PRO A 459 59.38 7.98 43.36
C PRO A 459 58.40 7.18 44.20
N VAL A 460 57.61 6.34 43.53
CA VAL A 460 56.82 5.28 44.16
C VAL A 460 57.79 4.43 44.99
N PRO A 461 57.58 4.27 46.31
CA PRO A 461 58.43 3.42 47.13
C PRO A 461 58.29 1.98 46.62
N ASP A 462 59.40 1.48 46.10
CA ASP A 462 59.61 0.15 45.57
C ASP A 462 59.19 -0.89 46.62
N ALA A 463 58.06 -1.56 46.38
CA ALA A 463 57.65 -2.72 47.16
C ALA A 463 58.53 -3.88 46.70
N THR A 464 59.65 -4.07 47.39
CA THR A 464 60.62 -5.12 47.14
C THR A 464 59.99 -6.51 47.22
N ASP A 465 60.09 -7.20 46.09
CA ASP A 465 59.86 -8.61 45.85
C ASP A 465 60.87 -9.48 46.64
N PRO A 466 60.45 -10.49 47.43
CA PRO A 466 61.37 -11.44 48.06
C PRO A 466 61.32 -12.81 47.36
N THR A 467 62.29 -13.04 46.47
CA THR A 467 62.78 -14.36 46.00
C THR A 467 64.31 -14.26 46.03
N ASP A 468 65.14 -15.09 46.65
CA ASP A 468 65.12 -16.52 46.97
C ASP A 468 66.03 -16.81 48.17
N GLY A 469 65.75 -17.88 48.93
CA GLY A 469 66.66 -18.39 49.97
C GLY A 469 66.25 -19.78 50.48
N GLU A 470 67.03 -20.78 50.09
CA GLU A 470 66.89 -22.21 50.42
C GLU A 470 66.95 -22.55 51.93
N ALA A 471 66.13 -23.56 52.29
CA ALA A 471 66.36 -24.64 53.28
C ALA A 471 66.65 -24.32 54.78
N GLY A 472 65.73 -24.74 55.67
CA GLY A 472 66.03 -25.11 57.07
C GLY A 472 64.87 -24.96 58.05
N PRO A 473 64.69 -25.83 59.06
CA PRO A 473 63.38 -26.24 59.57
C PRO A 473 62.87 -25.48 60.80
N GLU A 474 61.55 -25.60 61.01
CA GLU A 474 60.82 -25.50 62.28
C GLU A 474 61.18 -24.34 63.24
N GLN A 475 60.31 -23.33 63.30
CA GLN A 475 59.78 -22.80 64.57
C GLN A 475 58.60 -21.86 64.33
N GLY A 476 57.54 -22.10 65.09
CA GLY A 476 56.27 -21.40 64.97
C GLY A 476 56.33 -19.95 65.46
N THR A 477 55.64 -19.08 64.74
CA THR A 477 55.24 -17.76 65.22
C THR A 477 53.84 -17.48 64.70
N GLU A 478 52.92 -17.29 65.64
CA GLU A 478 51.49 -17.02 65.43
C GLU A 478 51.26 -15.87 64.44
N ARG A 479 50.47 -16.13 63.39
CA ARG A 479 49.80 -15.10 62.60
C ARG A 479 48.52 -14.66 63.33
N PRO A 480 48.23 -13.35 63.43
CA PRO A 480 46.94 -12.88 63.92
C PRO A 480 45.85 -13.23 62.90
N PRO A 481 44.62 -13.56 63.33
CA PRO A 481 43.56 -13.97 62.42
C PRO A 481 43.16 -12.82 61.51
N GLU A 482 43.27 -13.06 60.19
CA GLU A 482 42.72 -12.19 59.15
C GLU A 482 41.23 -11.96 59.41
N SER A 483 40.89 -10.68 59.53
CA SER A 483 39.53 -10.18 59.67
C SER A 483 38.73 -10.53 58.42
N ARG A 484 37.88 -11.56 58.54
CA ARG A 484 36.77 -11.79 57.62
C ARG A 484 35.99 -10.48 57.44
N SER A 485 35.91 -10.10 56.17
CA SER A 485 35.16 -8.98 55.60
C SER A 485 33.83 -8.71 56.33
N GLN A 486 33.59 -7.44 56.66
CA GLN A 486 32.36 -6.95 57.27
C GLN A 486 31.10 -7.14 56.38
N LEU A 487 31.26 -7.55 55.12
CA LEU A 487 30.13 -7.86 54.23
C LEU A 487 29.39 -9.13 54.64
N ASP A 488 30.10 -10.16 55.13
CA ASP A 488 29.50 -11.45 55.54
C ASP A 488 28.61 -11.32 56.80
N ARG A 489 28.84 -10.28 57.62
CA ARG A 489 28.03 -10.05 58.84
C ARG A 489 26.78 -9.23 58.60
N ARG A 490 26.66 -8.52 57.47
CA ARG A 490 25.48 -7.69 57.19
C ARG A 490 24.36 -8.48 56.52
N VAL A 491 24.69 -9.50 55.72
CA VAL A 491 23.71 -10.34 55.02
C VAL A 491 23.06 -11.40 55.93
N MET A 492 23.72 -11.81 57.02
CA MET A 492 23.13 -12.76 57.99
C MET A 492 22.35 -12.11 59.15
N ALA A 493 22.33 -10.78 59.27
CA ALA A 493 21.73 -10.08 60.41
C ALA A 493 20.34 -9.46 60.13
N GLU A 494 19.85 -9.47 58.88
CA GLU A 494 18.54 -8.89 58.51
C GLU A 494 17.41 -9.92 58.31
N HIS A 495 17.65 -11.22 58.54
CA HIS A 495 16.57 -12.18 58.76
C HIS A 495 16.07 -12.10 60.21
N GLN A 496 15.45 -10.97 60.55
CA GLN A 496 14.58 -10.89 61.71
C GLN A 496 13.34 -11.75 61.45
N SER A 497 13.15 -12.72 62.34
CA SER A 497 11.95 -13.50 62.54
C SER A 497 10.70 -12.63 62.51
N ILE A 498 9.88 -12.78 61.47
CA ILE A 498 8.48 -12.36 61.51
C ILE A 498 7.78 -13.37 62.42
N GLU A 499 7.55 -12.95 63.66
CA GLU A 499 6.66 -13.64 64.58
C GLU A 499 5.26 -13.69 63.95
N VAL A 500 4.79 -14.92 63.74
CA VAL A 500 3.42 -15.24 63.35
C VAL A 500 2.50 -14.77 64.47
N THR A 501 1.91 -13.59 64.28
CA THR A 501 0.79 -13.11 65.08
C THR A 501 -0.47 -13.84 64.61
N ALA A 502 -0.84 -14.89 65.35
CA ALA A 502 -2.14 -15.51 65.24
C ALA A 502 -3.22 -14.50 65.69
N PHE A 503 -4.05 -14.05 64.75
CA PHE A 503 -5.30 -13.37 65.05
C PHE A 503 -6.43 -14.41 65.09
N PRO A 504 -7.28 -14.40 66.13
CA PRO A 504 -8.45 -15.25 66.19
C PRO A 504 -9.51 -14.67 65.26
N VAL A 505 -9.85 -15.40 64.19
CA VAL A 505 -11.05 -15.11 63.40
C VAL A 505 -12.20 -15.87 64.07
N GLU A 506 -13.00 -15.12 64.82
CA GLU A 506 -14.32 -15.55 65.27
C GLU A 506 -15.18 -15.84 64.04
N MET A 507 -15.77 -17.04 64.05
CA MET A 507 -16.90 -17.41 63.22
C MET A 507 -18.10 -16.53 63.57
N ASP A 508 -18.81 -16.05 62.55
CA ASP A 508 -20.27 -16.04 62.51
C ASP A 508 -20.74 -15.62 61.11
N SER A 509 -21.27 -16.58 60.34
CA SER A 509 -22.41 -16.36 59.45
C SER A 509 -22.88 -17.71 58.93
N ASP A 510 -24.01 -18.13 59.49
CA ASP A 510 -24.81 -19.27 59.10
C ASP A 510 -25.12 -19.27 57.60
N VAL A 511 -24.73 -20.34 56.91
CA VAL A 511 -25.37 -20.77 55.67
C VAL A 511 -25.65 -22.27 55.82
N GLU A 512 -26.90 -22.58 56.12
CA GLU A 512 -27.43 -23.94 56.16
C GLU A 512 -27.26 -24.63 54.79
N PRO A 513 -26.83 -25.91 54.75
CA PRO A 513 -26.79 -26.69 53.53
C PRO A 513 -28.19 -27.22 53.18
N ALA A 514 -28.71 -26.80 52.03
CA ALA A 514 -29.95 -27.33 51.48
C ALA A 514 -29.75 -28.76 50.93
N ASP A 515 -30.63 -29.62 51.41
CA ASP A 515 -30.86 -31.04 51.12
C ASP A 515 -31.14 -31.33 49.63
N PRO A 516 -30.49 -32.33 48.98
CA PRO A 516 -30.83 -32.72 47.62
C PRO A 516 -32.03 -33.68 47.61
N GLY A 517 -33.23 -33.10 47.45
CA GLY A 517 -34.46 -33.84 47.18
C GLY A 517 -34.55 -34.40 45.74
N PRO A 518 -35.45 -35.37 45.50
CA PRO A 518 -35.35 -36.29 44.35
C PRO A 518 -35.90 -35.69 43.05
N VAL A 519 -35.28 -36.14 41.96
CA VAL A 519 -35.63 -35.89 40.56
C VAL A 519 -37.04 -36.41 40.25
N ASP A 520 -37.91 -35.52 39.77
CA ASP A 520 -39.23 -35.86 39.21
C ASP A 520 -39.14 -35.94 37.67
N PRO A 521 -39.44 -37.09 37.03
CA PRO A 521 -39.31 -37.27 35.59
C PRO A 521 -40.65 -37.00 34.90
N ASN A 522 -41.06 -35.74 34.77
CA ASN A 522 -42.18 -35.40 33.90
C ASN A 522 -42.25 -33.92 33.52
N GLU A 523 -41.39 -33.48 32.60
CA GLU A 523 -41.66 -32.28 31.81
C GLU A 523 -41.06 -32.42 30.40
N ALA A 524 -41.63 -33.38 29.65
CA ALA A 524 -41.52 -33.47 28.21
C ALA A 524 -42.86 -33.03 27.60
N SER A 525 -43.12 -31.72 27.54
CA SER A 525 -44.07 -31.13 26.58
C SER A 525 -44.04 -29.61 26.67
N LEU A 526 -44.16 -28.96 25.50
CA LEU A 526 -44.32 -27.51 25.29
C LEU A 526 -43.04 -26.68 25.07
N MET A 527 -42.30 -27.02 24.01
CA MET A 527 -41.67 -25.99 23.17
C MET A 527 -42.57 -25.72 21.96
N ALA A 528 -43.52 -24.81 22.14
CA ALA A 528 -44.15 -24.02 21.09
C ALA A 528 -44.67 -22.73 21.74
N GLN A 529 -44.36 -21.58 21.12
CA GLN A 529 -44.83 -20.22 21.44
C GLN A 529 -43.97 -19.37 22.40
N SER A 530 -42.94 -18.77 21.81
CA SER A 530 -42.37 -17.45 22.12
C SER A 530 -42.44 -16.69 20.79
N LEU A 531 -42.88 -15.45 20.58
CA LEU A 531 -43.13 -14.27 21.40
C LEU A 531 -44.15 -13.41 20.62
N ASP A 532 -45.05 -12.73 21.34
CA ASP A 532 -45.89 -11.64 20.84
C ASP A 532 -45.53 -10.35 21.63
N ALA A 533 -45.84 -9.20 21.02
CA ALA A 533 -45.57 -7.80 21.36
C ALA A 533 -44.28 -7.20 20.73
N GLY A 534 -44.33 -6.21 19.84
CA GLY A 534 -45.48 -5.48 19.32
C GLY A 534 -45.11 -4.67 18.06
N ALA A 535 -46.04 -4.68 17.10
CA ALA A 535 -45.97 -3.97 15.84
C ALA A 535 -46.52 -2.53 15.98
N LEU A 536 -45.84 -1.58 15.34
CA LEU A 536 -46.39 -0.26 15.04
C LEU A 536 -47.02 -0.30 13.65
N SER A 537 -48.31 -0.03 13.59
CA SER A 537 -49.10 0.02 12.36
C SER A 537 -49.18 1.46 11.83
N PRO A 538 -49.07 1.67 10.51
CA PRO A 538 -49.48 2.89 9.83
C PRO A 538 -50.98 2.82 9.49
N GLU A 539 -51.66 3.98 9.46
CA GLU A 539 -53.04 4.26 8.96
C GLU A 539 -53.99 4.82 10.03
N ALA A 540 -54.15 6.15 10.02
CA ALA A 540 -55.41 6.83 10.32
C ALA A 540 -55.28 8.32 9.95
N LEU A 541 -55.86 8.71 8.81
CA LEU A 541 -56.74 9.89 8.66
C LEU A 541 -56.91 10.24 7.17
N ALA A 542 -57.98 9.69 6.60
CA ALA A 542 -58.69 10.28 5.48
C ALA A 542 -60.15 10.43 5.93
N ASP A 543 -60.64 11.67 6.02
CA ASP A 543 -61.93 12.11 5.45
C ASP A 543 -62.24 13.55 5.89
N GLU A 544 -62.19 14.49 4.94
CA GLU A 544 -63.32 15.40 4.74
C GLU A 544 -63.20 16.06 3.36
N ALA A 545 -64.16 15.71 2.49
CA ALA A 545 -64.38 16.31 1.19
C ALA A 545 -65.48 17.37 1.29
N VAL A 546 -65.24 18.57 0.75
CA VAL A 546 -66.28 19.50 0.29
C VAL A 546 -65.77 20.18 -0.99
N GLU A 547 -66.58 20.09 -2.06
CA GLU A 547 -66.32 20.60 -3.41
C GLU A 547 -66.64 22.12 -3.60
N PRO A 548 -66.86 22.69 -4.83
CA PRO A 548 -66.06 23.79 -5.34
C PRO A 548 -66.87 25.09 -5.55
N GLY A 549 -66.21 26.22 -5.80
CA GLY A 549 -66.95 27.43 -6.21
C GLY A 549 -66.13 28.71 -6.33
N ASP A 550 -66.09 29.20 -7.57
CA ASP A 550 -66.15 30.60 -8.01
C ASP A 550 -65.05 31.64 -7.70
N THR A 551 -64.38 32.01 -8.80
CA THR A 551 -64.13 33.37 -9.29
C THR A 551 -64.25 34.55 -8.33
N VAL A 552 -63.15 35.27 -8.06
CA VAL A 552 -63.10 36.75 -8.02
C VAL A 552 -61.70 37.26 -8.41
N THR A 553 -61.65 38.07 -9.48
CA THR A 553 -60.60 39.02 -9.86
C THR A 553 -60.42 40.16 -8.86
N PHE A 554 -59.19 40.65 -8.60
CA PHE A 554 -58.75 42.06 -8.44
C PHE A 554 -57.23 42.04 -8.11
N ALA A 555 -56.32 42.50 -8.99
CA ALA A 555 -55.85 43.87 -9.22
C ALA A 555 -54.71 44.36 -8.29
N ALA A 556 -53.57 44.61 -8.92
CA ALA A 556 -52.58 45.69 -8.76
C ALA A 556 -52.09 46.15 -7.37
N GLY A 557 -50.76 46.12 -7.23
CA GLY A 557 -49.93 46.94 -6.31
C GLY A 557 -48.51 46.39 -6.28
N SER A 558 -47.58 46.88 -7.11
CA SER A 558 -46.72 48.06 -6.89
C SER A 558 -45.64 47.85 -5.80
N SER A 559 -44.40 48.21 -6.17
CA SER A 559 -43.16 48.28 -5.36
C SER A 559 -42.28 47.01 -5.44
N GLY A 560 -41.00 47.06 -5.81
CA GLY A 560 -40.11 48.18 -6.07
C GLY A 560 -38.85 47.67 -6.77
N ASP A 561 -38.41 48.48 -7.70
CA ASP A 561 -37.35 48.31 -8.68
C ASP A 561 -36.07 48.96 -8.12
N VAL A 562 -35.01 48.20 -7.82
CA VAL A 562 -33.69 48.75 -7.47
C VAL A 562 -32.61 47.78 -7.96
N LEU A 563 -31.66 48.33 -8.74
CA LEU A 563 -30.39 47.74 -9.21
C LEU A 563 -30.37 47.10 -10.61
N SER A 564 -30.72 47.89 -11.62
CA SER A 564 -30.24 47.71 -12.99
C SER A 564 -29.57 48.98 -13.51
N HIS A 565 -28.29 49.17 -13.19
CA HIS A 565 -27.42 50.12 -13.89
C HIS A 565 -26.03 49.50 -14.02
N TRP A 566 -25.34 49.86 -15.10
CA TRP A 566 -24.00 49.43 -15.54
C TRP A 566 -23.96 48.34 -16.62
N SER A 567 -24.48 48.70 -17.80
CA SER A 567 -23.84 48.36 -19.07
C SER A 567 -23.95 49.57 -20.00
N GLY A 568 -22.82 50.15 -20.38
CA GLY A 568 -22.75 51.30 -21.28
C GLY A 568 -21.31 51.66 -21.62
N SER A 569 -20.84 51.07 -22.72
CA SER A 569 -19.54 51.28 -23.38
C SER A 569 -19.46 52.67 -24.01
N GLU A 570 -18.30 53.34 -23.95
CA GLU A 570 -17.78 54.10 -25.10
C GLU A 570 -16.30 54.51 -24.98
N ALA A 571 -15.59 54.20 -26.06
CA ALA A 571 -14.31 54.64 -26.59
C ALA A 571 -13.57 55.84 -25.95
N THR A 572 -12.24 55.70 -25.81
CA THR A 572 -11.30 56.70 -26.35
C THR A 572 -9.94 56.10 -26.69
N ASP A 573 -9.49 56.55 -27.86
CA ASP A 573 -8.23 56.42 -28.57
C ASP A 573 -7.11 57.23 -27.87
N SER A 574 -5.90 56.69 -27.74
CA SER A 574 -4.64 57.45 -27.79
C SER A 574 -3.39 56.56 -27.68
N ASP A 575 -2.50 56.82 -28.63
CA ASP A 575 -1.17 56.29 -28.96
C ASP A 575 -0.07 56.31 -27.83
N PRO A 576 1.13 55.73 -28.09
CA PRO A 576 2.05 55.18 -27.08
C PRO A 576 3.30 56.04 -26.76
N VAL A 577 4.17 55.47 -25.87
CA VAL A 577 5.62 55.76 -25.59
C VAL A 577 5.86 56.60 -24.30
N PRO A 578 6.99 56.49 -23.54
CA PRO A 578 8.16 55.59 -23.59
C PRO A 578 8.52 54.82 -22.29
N HIS A 579 9.46 53.89 -22.46
CA HIS A 579 10.44 53.41 -21.47
C HIS A 579 11.10 54.53 -20.65
N GLU A 580 11.16 54.38 -19.33
CA GLU A 580 12.34 54.65 -18.48
C GLU A 580 12.06 54.30 -17.01
N ILE A 581 13.13 54.23 -16.22
CA ILE A 581 13.24 53.88 -14.78
C ILE A 581 13.40 52.36 -14.57
N GLY A 582 14.47 51.87 -13.96
CA GLY A 582 15.56 52.54 -13.27
C GLY A 582 16.33 51.48 -12.50
N LEU A 583 17.65 51.54 -12.65
CA LEU A 583 18.65 50.80 -11.87
C LEU A 583 18.37 50.93 -10.37
N LEU A 584 18.41 49.82 -9.65
CA LEU A 584 18.98 49.74 -8.31
C LEU A 584 19.62 48.36 -8.14
N ASP A 585 20.92 48.41 -7.95
CA ASP A 585 21.81 47.34 -7.53
C ASP A 585 21.31 46.69 -6.23
N ASP A 586 21.40 45.37 -6.15
CA ASP A 586 21.77 44.71 -4.89
C ASP A 586 22.48 43.40 -5.23
N ASP A 587 23.78 43.41 -4.91
CA ASP A 587 24.73 42.32 -4.98
C ASP A 587 24.32 41.16 -4.06
N PHE A 588 24.24 39.95 -4.60
CA PHE A 588 24.55 38.73 -3.83
C PHE A 588 25.32 37.76 -4.72
N GLU A 589 26.60 37.59 -4.38
CA GLU A 589 27.56 36.67 -4.96
C GLU A 589 27.15 35.22 -4.66
N GLU A 590 26.96 34.40 -5.70
CA GLU A 590 27.16 32.95 -5.62
C GLU A 590 28.35 32.59 -6.52
N GLU A 591 29.48 32.31 -5.88
CA GLU A 591 30.67 31.74 -6.48
C GLU A 591 30.35 30.35 -7.07
N SER A 592 30.37 30.26 -8.40
CA SER A 592 30.57 29.00 -9.10
C SER A 592 32.07 28.74 -9.23
N ILE A 593 32.59 27.68 -8.61
CA ILE A 593 33.94 27.18 -8.89
C ILE A 593 33.93 25.64 -8.96
N LEU A 594 34.12 25.18 -10.20
CA LEU A 594 34.79 23.96 -10.67
C LEU A 594 34.10 22.60 -10.57
N GLY A 595 33.76 22.09 -11.76
CA GLY A 595 33.67 20.67 -12.03
C GLY A 595 35.03 20.00 -12.16
N VAL A 596 35.03 18.68 -11.99
CA VAL A 596 36.12 17.78 -12.40
C VAL A 596 35.47 16.49 -12.91
N ALA A 597 35.79 16.18 -14.17
CA ALA A 597 35.60 14.88 -14.78
C ALA A 597 36.77 13.94 -14.42
N ASP A 598 36.52 12.64 -14.60
CA ASP A 598 37.45 11.51 -14.67
C ASP A 598 38.13 11.04 -13.37
N LEU A 599 37.79 9.80 -12.98
CA LEU A 599 38.78 8.80 -12.56
C LEU A 599 38.24 7.38 -12.74
N GLU A 600 39.16 6.53 -13.18
CA GLU A 600 39.00 5.20 -13.74
C GLU A 600 38.73 4.10 -12.68
N THR A 601 38.07 3.04 -13.17
CA THR A 601 38.23 1.61 -12.84
C THR A 601 38.79 1.18 -11.47
N SER A 602 38.02 0.32 -10.80
CA SER A 602 38.59 -0.84 -10.08
C SER A 602 37.70 -2.05 -10.36
N ALA A 603 38.28 -3.00 -11.09
CA ALA A 603 37.78 -4.35 -11.17
C ALA A 603 37.99 -5.02 -9.81
N ASP A 604 36.96 -5.70 -9.29
CA ASP A 604 37.13 -6.94 -8.54
C ASP A 604 35.80 -7.70 -8.51
N GLY A 605 35.88 -8.97 -8.90
CA GLY A 605 34.74 -9.85 -9.11
C GLY A 605 34.18 -10.42 -7.81
N PHE A 606 32.86 -10.65 -7.81
CA PHE A 606 32.20 -11.48 -6.83
C PHE A 606 31.37 -12.55 -7.56
N ASP A 607 31.86 -13.79 -7.45
CA ASP A 607 31.34 -15.02 -8.01
C ASP A 607 30.46 -15.71 -6.95
N PHE A 608 29.19 -15.98 -7.26
CA PHE A 608 28.29 -16.76 -6.41
C PHE A 608 28.23 -18.20 -6.93
N GLY A 609 29.14 -19.04 -6.44
CA GLY A 609 29.05 -20.48 -6.57
C GLY A 609 28.04 -21.06 -5.58
N LEU A 610 26.88 -21.52 -6.07
CA LEU A 610 26.03 -22.47 -5.35
C LEU A 610 26.13 -23.83 -6.02
N GLY A 611 26.92 -24.71 -5.41
CA GLY A 611 27.06 -26.10 -5.79
C GLY A 611 25.84 -26.92 -5.40
N SER A 612 25.26 -27.61 -6.39
CA SER A 612 24.29 -28.68 -6.19
C SER A 612 25.00 -29.95 -5.75
N GLY A 613 24.87 -30.31 -4.47
CA GLY A 613 25.24 -31.63 -3.94
C GLY A 613 24.01 -32.51 -3.82
N GLY A 614 23.89 -33.50 -4.72
CA GLY A 614 22.84 -34.52 -4.66
C GLY A 614 23.11 -35.57 -3.57
N HIS A 615 22.03 -36.17 -3.09
CA HIS A 615 22.07 -37.50 -2.47
C HIS A 615 20.75 -38.24 -2.76
N ASP A 616 20.87 -39.22 -3.66
CA ASP A 616 19.98 -40.37 -3.77
C ASP A 616 20.09 -41.24 -2.51
N LEU A 617 18.96 -41.73 -1.98
CA LEU A 617 18.86 -43.10 -1.43
C LEU A 617 17.41 -43.62 -1.53
N LEU A 618 17.30 -44.81 -2.11
CA LEU A 618 16.11 -45.64 -2.34
C LEU A 618 15.77 -46.56 -1.15
N GLY A 619 14.49 -46.92 -1.02
CA GLY A 619 13.95 -48.08 -0.28
C GLY A 619 12.47 -47.86 0.07
N SER A 620 11.48 -48.25 -0.75
CA SER A 620 10.86 -49.60 -0.86
C SER A 620 10.29 -50.15 0.45
N ASP A 621 8.99 -49.98 0.70
CA ASP A 621 7.98 -51.06 0.57
C ASP A 621 6.54 -50.57 0.82
N PRO A 622 5.51 -51.30 0.34
CA PRO A 622 4.12 -50.87 0.27
C PRO A 622 3.29 -51.44 1.42
N ASP A 623 2.27 -50.69 1.88
CA ASP A 623 1.11 -51.31 2.50
C ASP A 623 -0.16 -50.50 2.24
N GLU A 624 -1.20 -51.25 1.89
CA GLU A 624 -2.55 -50.82 1.58
C GLU A 624 -3.34 -50.43 2.85
N THR A 625 -4.47 -49.77 2.60
CA THR A 625 -5.71 -49.66 3.39
C THR A 625 -6.01 -48.34 4.10
N ASP A 626 -7.32 -48.02 4.03
CA ASP A 626 -8.08 -46.88 4.56
C ASP A 626 -8.02 -45.58 3.74
N SER A 627 -8.95 -45.34 2.81
CA SER A 627 -10.42 -45.16 2.94
C SER A 627 -10.81 -44.00 3.85
N ASP A 628 -11.52 -43.05 3.26
CA ASP A 628 -12.29 -41.96 3.86
C ASP A 628 -11.51 -40.90 4.66
N LEU A 629 -11.21 -39.78 4.00
CA LEU A 629 -11.31 -38.43 4.57
C LEU A 629 -11.20 -37.39 3.44
N THR A 630 -12.35 -36.92 2.99
CA THR A 630 -12.48 -35.73 2.14
C THR A 630 -12.15 -34.49 2.98
N PRO A 631 -11.17 -33.65 2.64
CA PRO A 631 -11.07 -32.32 3.24
C PRO A 631 -11.92 -31.35 2.42
N MET A 632 -12.85 -30.70 3.11
CA MET A 632 -13.61 -29.56 2.62
C MET A 632 -12.66 -28.46 2.13
N ILE A 633 -12.84 -28.02 0.90
CA ILE A 633 -12.18 -26.85 0.33
C ILE A 633 -13.07 -25.64 0.60
N ASP A 634 -12.43 -24.61 1.13
CA ASP A 634 -12.91 -23.26 1.40
C ASP A 634 -13.78 -22.69 0.27
N GLU A 635 -15.01 -22.32 0.64
CA GLU A 635 -15.88 -21.43 -0.11
C GLU A 635 -15.52 -19.97 0.22
N THR A 636 -14.59 -19.39 -0.53
CA THR A 636 -14.53 -17.94 -0.73
C THR A 636 -14.07 -17.64 -2.15
N ASP A 637 -15.01 -17.67 -3.10
CA ASP A 637 -14.83 -17.01 -4.39
C ASP A 637 -16.11 -16.24 -4.73
N GLU A 638 -16.10 -14.95 -4.38
CA GLU A 638 -17.17 -13.98 -4.59
C GLU A 638 -17.20 -13.52 -6.05
N LEU A 639 -17.78 -14.29 -6.98
CA LEU A 639 -18.18 -13.74 -8.30
C LEU A 639 -19.37 -14.49 -8.90
N THR A 640 -20.57 -14.27 -8.36
CA THR A 640 -21.81 -14.45 -9.12
C THR A 640 -22.86 -13.42 -8.71
N SER A 641 -23.21 -12.52 -9.64
CA SER A 641 -24.48 -11.82 -9.64
C SER A 641 -24.94 -11.64 -11.10
N PRO A 642 -26.18 -12.02 -11.45
CA PRO A 642 -26.64 -12.09 -12.83
C PRO A 642 -27.19 -10.75 -13.32
N ILE A 643 -26.91 -10.41 -14.59
CA ILE A 643 -27.60 -9.34 -15.32
C ILE A 643 -28.80 -9.96 -16.04
N ILE A 644 -30.00 -9.58 -15.64
CA ILE A 644 -31.25 -9.86 -16.37
C ILE A 644 -31.36 -8.83 -17.50
N GLY A 645 -31.26 -9.29 -18.74
CA GLY A 645 -31.50 -8.48 -19.94
C GLY A 645 -32.75 -8.94 -20.68
N THR A 646 -33.82 -8.15 -20.57
CA THR A 646 -35.11 -8.32 -21.24
C THR A 646 -34.97 -8.15 -22.76
N VAL A 647 -35.41 -9.15 -23.54
CA VAL A 647 -35.44 -9.11 -25.00
C VAL A 647 -36.84 -8.72 -25.49
N ALA A 648 -36.92 -7.61 -26.22
CA ALA A 648 -37.96 -7.29 -27.20
C ALA A 648 -37.21 -7.02 -28.52
N GLY A 649 -37.59 -7.49 -29.71
CA GLY A 649 -38.85 -8.01 -30.20
C GLY A 649 -39.36 -7.11 -31.33
N GLU A 650 -38.72 -7.14 -32.52
CA GLU A 650 -39.22 -6.52 -33.78
C GLU A 650 -38.67 -7.37 -34.97
N GLU A 651 -39.50 -8.17 -35.65
CA GLU A 651 -40.23 -7.83 -36.90
C GLU A 651 -39.30 -7.18 -37.96
N GLY A 652 -38.94 -7.77 -39.11
CA GLY A 652 -39.69 -8.68 -39.98
C GLY A 652 -40.19 -7.93 -41.22
N LEU A 653 -39.31 -7.53 -42.15
CA LEU A 653 -39.72 -6.97 -43.44
C LEU A 653 -38.83 -7.41 -44.62
N ASP A 654 -39.52 -7.95 -45.63
CA ASP A 654 -39.05 -8.52 -46.89
C ASP A 654 -38.64 -7.48 -47.97
N GLY A 655 -37.49 -7.75 -48.60
CA GLY A 655 -37.21 -7.62 -50.05
C GLY A 655 -37.00 -6.23 -50.70
N PRO A 656 -36.58 -6.14 -51.98
CA PRO A 656 -36.02 -7.19 -52.84
C PRO A 656 -34.68 -6.85 -53.56
N SER A 657 -34.03 -7.94 -53.98
CA SER A 657 -33.02 -8.11 -55.04
C SER A 657 -33.03 -7.08 -56.18
N GLY A 658 -31.86 -6.50 -56.45
CA GLY A 658 -31.57 -5.66 -57.62
C GLY A 658 -30.15 -5.89 -58.15
N ASP A 659 -30.06 -6.84 -59.06
CA ASP A 659 -28.90 -7.22 -59.88
C ASP A 659 -28.45 -6.05 -60.79
N ARG A 660 -27.15 -5.70 -60.79
CA ARG A 660 -26.53 -4.95 -61.91
C ARG A 660 -25.01 -5.00 -61.93
N THR A 661 -24.53 -5.89 -62.80
CA THR A 661 -23.21 -5.92 -63.43
C THR A 661 -22.96 -4.67 -64.27
N THR A 662 -21.81 -4.01 -64.11
CA THR A 662 -21.15 -3.27 -65.20
C THR A 662 -19.64 -3.29 -65.04
N THR A 663 -19.02 -4.13 -65.86
CA THR A 663 -17.65 -4.04 -66.37
C THR A 663 -17.42 -2.73 -67.13
N ALA A 664 -16.31 -2.05 -66.85
CA ALA A 664 -15.70 -1.12 -67.80
C ALA A 664 -14.17 -1.24 -67.74
N VAL A 665 -13.66 -1.88 -68.79
CA VAL A 665 -12.27 -1.96 -69.22
C VAL A 665 -11.85 -0.58 -69.72
N PHE A 666 -10.68 -0.08 -69.29
CA PHE A 666 -9.96 0.93 -70.05
C PHE A 666 -8.48 0.58 -70.15
N ASP A 667 -8.09 0.32 -71.40
CA ASP A 667 -6.77 0.01 -71.92
C ASP A 667 -6.13 1.33 -72.39
N GLN A 668 -4.94 1.67 -71.91
CA GLN A 668 -4.08 2.63 -72.59
C GLN A 668 -2.60 2.22 -72.52
N ARG A 669 -2.11 1.93 -73.74
CA ARG A 669 -0.78 1.50 -74.16
C ARG A 669 0.28 2.60 -74.07
N THR A 670 1.44 2.21 -73.52
CA THR A 670 2.83 2.55 -73.93
C THR A 670 3.16 3.94 -74.50
N LYS A 671 4.01 4.68 -73.76
CA LYS A 671 5.14 5.42 -74.33
C LYS A 671 6.43 5.07 -73.57
N ILE A 672 7.45 4.75 -74.36
CA ILE A 672 8.82 4.38 -74.00
C ILE A 672 9.64 5.68 -73.92
N PHE A 673 10.31 5.94 -72.79
CA PHE A 673 11.74 6.26 -72.63
C PHE A 673 12.02 6.92 -71.27
N GLU A 674 13.23 6.63 -70.78
CA GLU A 674 13.99 7.34 -69.74
C GLU A 674 13.93 6.74 -68.32
N ALA A 675 15.05 6.13 -67.92
CA ALA A 675 15.28 5.53 -66.62
C ALA A 675 15.53 6.60 -65.54
N PRO A 676 14.75 6.64 -64.44
CA PRO A 676 15.08 7.42 -63.26
C PRO A 676 15.91 6.59 -62.25
N PRO A 677 16.58 7.26 -61.30
CA PRO A 677 17.71 6.70 -60.55
C PRO A 677 17.28 5.59 -59.59
N VAL A 678 18.26 4.73 -59.24
CA VAL A 678 18.18 3.70 -58.20
C VAL A 678 17.49 4.29 -56.95
N SER A 679 16.22 3.94 -56.75
CA SER A 679 15.45 4.28 -55.55
C SER A 679 16.06 3.51 -54.39
N THR A 680 16.73 4.21 -53.49
CA THR A 680 17.04 3.73 -52.15
C THR A 680 15.73 3.25 -51.53
N ALA A 681 15.68 1.97 -51.17
CA ALA A 681 14.53 1.35 -50.53
C ALA A 681 14.14 2.17 -49.30
N ALA A 682 12.92 2.74 -49.32
CA ALA A 682 12.32 3.29 -48.13
C ALA A 682 12.23 2.14 -47.12
N SER A 683 12.93 2.27 -46.00
CA SER A 683 12.82 1.34 -44.87
C SER A 683 11.34 1.30 -44.49
N GLU A 684 10.67 0.17 -44.73
CA GLU A 684 9.35 -0.06 -44.14
C GLU A 684 9.49 0.16 -42.62
N PRO A 685 8.57 0.91 -42.00
CA PRO A 685 8.61 1.11 -40.55
C PRO A 685 8.64 -0.27 -39.92
N ALA A 686 9.66 -0.54 -39.11
CA ALA A 686 9.76 -1.79 -38.37
C ALA A 686 8.49 -1.92 -37.53
N LEU A 687 7.63 -2.88 -37.89
CA LEU A 687 6.45 -3.21 -37.11
C LEU A 687 6.93 -3.61 -35.72
N GLU A 688 6.62 -2.82 -34.70
CA GLU A 688 6.87 -3.19 -33.31
C GLU A 688 6.03 -4.41 -32.98
N LEU A 689 6.69 -5.54 -32.80
CA LEU A 689 6.02 -6.81 -32.51
C LEU A 689 5.76 -6.90 -31.01
N ARG A 690 4.50 -7.20 -30.62
CA ARG A 690 4.13 -7.36 -29.22
C ARG A 690 4.68 -8.66 -28.63
N GLN A 691 4.96 -8.69 -27.33
CA GLN A 691 5.27 -9.96 -26.65
C GLN A 691 4.03 -10.87 -26.61
N LEU A 692 4.19 -12.16 -26.91
CA LEU A 692 3.11 -13.16 -26.93
C LEU A 692 3.26 -14.14 -25.77
N LYS A 693 2.23 -14.17 -24.91
CA LYS A 693 1.98 -15.20 -23.89
C LYS A 693 0.91 -16.16 -24.37
N ALA A 694 1.34 -17.17 -25.12
CA ALA A 694 0.47 -18.23 -25.63
C ALA A 694 0.44 -19.43 -24.67
N LEU A 695 -0.76 -19.80 -24.23
CA LEU A 695 -1.02 -21.00 -23.42
C LEU A 695 -1.58 -22.10 -24.32
N ASP A 696 -0.84 -23.20 -24.48
CA ASP A 696 -1.30 -24.36 -25.25
C ASP A 696 -2.41 -25.10 -24.51
N ALA A 697 -3.53 -25.36 -25.19
CA ALA A 697 -4.72 -25.98 -24.63
C ALA A 697 -5.41 -26.95 -25.59
N VAL A 698 -6.17 -27.89 -25.03
CA VAL A 698 -7.00 -28.85 -25.76
C VAL A 698 -8.48 -28.57 -25.45
N PRO A 699 -9.34 -28.27 -26.44
CA PRO A 699 -10.76 -28.09 -26.17
C PRO A 699 -11.38 -29.44 -25.79
N ILE A 700 -12.21 -29.45 -24.75
CA ILE A 700 -12.88 -30.66 -24.24
C ILE A 700 -14.37 -30.64 -24.56
N SER A 701 -15.05 -29.56 -24.19
CA SER A 701 -16.50 -29.44 -24.32
C SER A 701 -16.91 -27.98 -24.55
N MET A 702 -18.13 -27.76 -25.03
CA MET A 702 -18.66 -26.42 -25.30
C MET A 702 -20.07 -26.26 -24.73
N GLY A 703 -20.23 -25.28 -23.85
CA GLY A 703 -21.51 -24.89 -23.26
C GLY A 703 -22.25 -23.84 -24.11
N GLU A 704 -23.29 -23.22 -23.55
CA GLU A 704 -24.04 -22.16 -24.23
C GLU A 704 -23.23 -20.86 -24.33
N ASP A 705 -22.44 -20.52 -23.30
CA ASP A 705 -21.72 -19.25 -23.12
C ASP A 705 -20.21 -19.43 -22.80
N TRP A 706 -19.70 -20.66 -22.82
CA TRP A 706 -18.29 -20.98 -22.55
C TRP A 706 -17.76 -22.17 -23.37
N ILE A 707 -16.43 -22.27 -23.46
CA ILE A 707 -15.69 -23.44 -23.94
C ILE A 707 -14.78 -23.96 -22.83
N GLU A 708 -14.83 -25.27 -22.55
CA GLU A 708 -13.92 -25.92 -21.60
C GLU A 708 -12.66 -26.35 -22.32
N VAL A 709 -11.52 -25.94 -21.78
CA VAL A 709 -10.19 -26.20 -22.32
C VAL A 709 -9.30 -26.83 -21.25
N ASP A 710 -8.47 -27.79 -21.63
CA ASP A 710 -7.42 -28.36 -20.78
C ASP A 710 -6.08 -27.74 -21.17
N ALA A 711 -5.57 -26.85 -20.33
CA ALA A 711 -4.32 -26.13 -20.60
C ALA A 711 -3.20 -26.66 -19.71
N ALA A 712 -2.11 -27.17 -20.30
CA ALA A 712 -0.95 -27.57 -19.50
C ALA A 712 -0.14 -26.31 -19.09
N PRO A 713 0.23 -26.11 -17.81
CA PRO A 713 0.05 -26.97 -16.63
C PRO A 713 -1.18 -26.66 -15.76
N ARG A 714 -2.04 -25.71 -16.17
CA ARG A 714 -3.20 -25.23 -15.38
C ARG A 714 -4.34 -26.24 -15.21
N GLY A 715 -4.42 -27.26 -16.05
CA GLY A 715 -5.53 -28.22 -16.09
C GLY A 715 -6.77 -27.66 -16.77
N LYS A 716 -7.93 -28.26 -16.45
CA LYS A 716 -9.23 -27.93 -17.04
C LYS A 716 -9.75 -26.57 -16.55
N SER A 717 -10.21 -25.75 -17.48
CA SER A 717 -10.79 -24.43 -17.19
C SER A 717 -11.90 -24.11 -18.17
N ARG A 718 -12.93 -23.37 -17.71
CA ARG A 718 -13.98 -22.83 -18.57
C ARG A 718 -13.59 -21.42 -19.02
N LEU A 719 -13.50 -21.22 -20.33
CA LEU A 719 -13.27 -19.93 -20.96
C LEU A 719 -14.60 -19.33 -21.42
N PRO A 720 -15.10 -18.26 -20.79
CA PRO A 720 -16.33 -17.59 -21.22
C PRO A 720 -16.16 -16.95 -22.61
N PHE A 721 -17.18 -17.04 -23.46
CA PHE A 721 -17.16 -16.46 -24.81
C PHE A 721 -16.95 -14.94 -24.81
N GLY A 722 -17.50 -14.24 -23.81
CA GLY A 722 -17.29 -12.80 -23.64
C GLY A 722 -15.85 -12.38 -23.40
N ARG A 723 -14.93 -13.32 -23.08
CA ARG A 723 -13.49 -13.03 -22.95
C ARG A 723 -12.72 -13.19 -24.26
N ILE A 724 -13.30 -13.81 -25.29
CA ILE A 724 -12.63 -14.04 -26.57
C ILE A 724 -12.89 -12.82 -27.46
N GLN A 725 -11.89 -11.96 -27.60
CA GLN A 725 -12.02 -10.72 -28.38
C GLN A 725 -11.72 -10.95 -29.87
N THR A 726 -10.72 -11.78 -30.14
CA THR A 726 -10.25 -12.09 -31.50
C THR A 726 -9.95 -13.58 -31.62
N MET A 727 -10.32 -14.16 -32.76
CA MET A 727 -9.99 -15.51 -33.16
C MET A 727 -9.05 -15.47 -34.36
N ALA A 728 -7.92 -16.16 -34.27
CA ALA A 728 -6.99 -16.34 -35.38
C ALA A 728 -6.88 -17.82 -35.74
N MET A 729 -6.81 -18.13 -37.03
CA MET A 729 -6.68 -19.51 -37.49
C MET A 729 -5.81 -19.61 -38.75
N ALA A 730 -4.86 -20.55 -38.75
CA ALA A 730 -3.99 -20.80 -39.90
C ALA A 730 -3.45 -22.24 -39.94
N ALA A 731 -3.01 -22.67 -41.13
CA ALA A 731 -2.30 -23.93 -41.32
C ALA A 731 -0.79 -23.72 -41.17
N VAL A 732 -0.19 -24.36 -40.16
CA VAL A 732 1.22 -24.19 -39.80
C VAL A 732 1.99 -25.47 -40.09
N GLN A 733 3.09 -25.36 -40.84
CA GLN A 733 4.00 -26.46 -41.10
C GLN A 733 4.99 -26.67 -39.93
N GLY A 734 5.61 -27.84 -39.87
CA GLY A 734 6.65 -28.15 -38.86
C GLY A 734 6.13 -28.54 -37.47
N LEU A 735 4.84 -28.35 -37.17
CA LEU A 735 4.24 -28.77 -35.89
C LEU A 735 3.96 -30.29 -35.81
N GLY A 736 3.95 -30.98 -36.95
CA GLY A 736 3.70 -32.42 -37.08
C GLY A 736 4.03 -32.93 -38.49
N ALA A 737 3.71 -34.20 -38.77
CA ALA A 737 3.99 -34.84 -40.07
C ALA A 737 3.14 -34.29 -41.23
N ARG A 738 2.04 -33.59 -40.91
CA ARG A 738 1.18 -32.85 -41.85
C ARG A 738 1.00 -31.42 -41.32
N PRO A 739 0.64 -30.44 -42.17
CA PRO A 739 0.28 -29.11 -41.69
C PRO A 739 -0.82 -29.20 -40.64
N VAL A 740 -0.62 -28.55 -39.50
CA VAL A 740 -1.55 -28.53 -38.37
C VAL A 740 -2.29 -27.20 -38.40
N LEU A 741 -3.62 -27.24 -38.29
CA LEU A 741 -4.42 -26.03 -38.09
C LEU A 741 -4.26 -25.57 -36.62
N VAL A 742 -3.79 -24.35 -36.44
CA VAL A 742 -3.65 -23.66 -35.15
C VAL A 742 -4.80 -22.67 -35.02
N ILE A 743 -5.44 -22.66 -33.85
CA ILE A 743 -6.54 -21.77 -33.51
C ILE A 743 -6.14 -21.02 -32.24
N ASP A 744 -6.08 -19.70 -32.30
CA ASP A 744 -5.73 -18.84 -31.17
C ASP A 744 -6.95 -18.04 -30.72
N PHE A 745 -7.29 -18.15 -29.43
CA PHE A 745 -8.29 -17.33 -28.75
C PHE A 745 -7.57 -16.18 -28.03
N ILE A 746 -7.61 -14.99 -28.62
CA ILE A 746 -6.92 -13.81 -28.09
C ILE A 746 -7.84 -13.10 -27.10
N LEU A 747 -7.36 -12.93 -25.87
CA LEU A 747 -8.16 -12.43 -24.75
C LEU A 747 -8.07 -10.91 -24.55
N ASN A 748 -7.01 -10.28 -25.08
CA ASN A 748 -6.72 -8.85 -24.90
C ASN A 748 -6.30 -8.14 -26.20
N GLY A 749 -6.88 -8.55 -27.34
CA GLY A 749 -6.54 -8.00 -28.66
C GLY A 749 -6.79 -6.49 -28.81
N SER A 750 -7.66 -5.89 -27.99
CA SER A 750 -7.93 -4.45 -28.00
C SER A 750 -7.14 -3.64 -26.97
N ILE A 751 -6.34 -4.29 -26.11
CA ILE A 751 -5.54 -3.59 -25.09
C ILE A 751 -4.25 -3.10 -25.75
N GLY A 752 -3.82 -1.88 -25.40
CA GLY A 752 -2.67 -1.18 -25.99
C GLY A 752 -1.37 -2.00 -26.03
N ASP A 753 -0.42 -1.54 -26.83
CA ASP A 753 0.78 -2.30 -27.23
C ASP A 753 1.73 -2.63 -26.05
N ASP A 754 1.56 -1.95 -24.91
CA ASP A 754 2.37 -2.12 -23.70
C ASP A 754 2.11 -3.43 -22.93
N GLU A 755 0.96 -4.10 -23.14
CA GLU A 755 0.68 -5.39 -22.50
C GLU A 755 1.00 -6.56 -23.43
N PRO A 756 1.57 -7.68 -22.90
CA PRO A 756 1.77 -8.87 -23.72
C PRO A 756 0.43 -9.43 -24.20
N MET A 757 0.38 -9.84 -25.47
CA MET A 757 -0.78 -10.51 -26.06
C MET A 757 -0.98 -11.86 -25.37
N LYS A 758 -2.15 -12.07 -24.80
CA LYS A 758 -2.54 -13.32 -24.13
C LYS A 758 -3.40 -14.13 -25.09
N SER A 759 -2.91 -15.31 -25.47
CA SER A 759 -3.62 -16.24 -26.35
C SER A 759 -3.80 -17.60 -25.68
N ILE A 760 -4.96 -18.23 -25.90
CA ILE A 760 -5.15 -19.66 -25.65
C ILE A 760 -5.11 -20.37 -26.99
N ARG A 761 -4.11 -21.25 -27.17
CA ARG A 761 -3.81 -21.89 -28.44
C ARG A 761 -4.30 -23.33 -28.47
N CYS A 762 -5.19 -23.63 -29.41
CA CYS A 762 -5.66 -24.98 -29.69
C CYS A 762 -5.03 -25.51 -30.99
N ARG A 763 -4.56 -26.75 -30.98
CA ARG A 763 -4.03 -27.42 -32.17
C ARG A 763 -4.95 -28.53 -32.64
N SER A 764 -5.31 -28.52 -33.91
CA SER A 764 -6.19 -29.53 -34.53
C SER A 764 -5.67 -30.97 -34.50
N ASP A 765 -4.39 -31.21 -34.21
CA ASP A 765 -3.82 -32.54 -34.04
C ASP A 765 -3.93 -33.09 -32.61
N ARG A 766 -4.46 -32.28 -31.67
CA ARG A 766 -4.58 -32.64 -30.24
C ARG A 766 -6.02 -32.96 -29.80
N PHE A 767 -7.01 -32.76 -30.66
CA PHE A 767 -8.41 -33.08 -30.38
C PHE A 767 -9.13 -33.51 -31.66
N ASP A 768 -10.26 -34.20 -31.53
CA ASP A 768 -11.11 -34.55 -32.67
C ASP A 768 -12.23 -33.50 -32.82
N PRO A 769 -12.25 -32.71 -33.91
CA PRO A 769 -13.30 -31.70 -34.10
C PRO A 769 -14.70 -32.31 -34.27
N ARG A 770 -14.81 -33.61 -34.55
CA ARG A 770 -16.10 -34.31 -34.67
C ARG A 770 -16.82 -34.45 -33.33
N ASP A 771 -16.12 -34.31 -32.22
CA ASP A 771 -16.71 -34.35 -30.88
C ASP A 771 -17.57 -33.10 -30.60
N PHE A 772 -17.34 -32.00 -31.32
CA PHE A 772 -18.07 -30.74 -31.16
C PHE A 772 -19.22 -30.56 -32.16
N GLU A 773 -19.18 -31.26 -33.30
CA GLU A 773 -20.15 -31.14 -34.39
C GLU A 773 -20.59 -32.52 -34.88
N SER A 774 -21.61 -33.08 -34.21
CA SER A 774 -22.15 -34.40 -34.55
C SER A 774 -22.77 -34.37 -35.95
N GLY A 775 -22.33 -35.27 -36.84
CA GLY A 775 -22.94 -35.49 -38.16
C GLY A 775 -22.08 -35.10 -39.36
N LYS A 776 -20.87 -34.57 -39.15
CA LYS A 776 -19.88 -34.37 -40.23
C LYS A 776 -18.90 -35.54 -40.29
N ALA A 777 -18.86 -36.22 -41.44
CA ALA A 777 -17.95 -37.35 -41.65
C ALA A 777 -16.47 -36.92 -41.78
N ASP A 778 -16.24 -35.72 -42.31
CA ASP A 778 -14.92 -35.16 -42.57
C ASP A 778 -14.44 -34.26 -41.40
N PRO A 779 -13.27 -34.52 -40.78
CA PRO A 779 -12.76 -33.74 -39.66
C PRO A 779 -12.55 -32.25 -39.99
N LEU A 780 -12.13 -31.92 -41.21
CA LEU A 780 -11.92 -30.53 -41.61
C LEU A 780 -13.25 -29.77 -41.67
N SER A 781 -14.26 -30.40 -42.29
CA SER A 781 -15.63 -29.87 -42.34
C SER A 781 -16.25 -29.71 -40.94
N ALA A 782 -15.98 -30.64 -40.01
CA ALA A 782 -16.39 -30.54 -38.62
C ALA A 782 -15.71 -29.35 -37.92
N LEU A 783 -14.40 -29.19 -38.13
CA LEU A 783 -13.64 -28.10 -37.52
C LEU A 783 -14.11 -26.73 -38.02
N THR A 784 -14.32 -26.56 -39.33
CA THR A 784 -14.82 -25.31 -39.90
C THR A 784 -16.24 -24.97 -39.39
N ALA A 785 -17.10 -25.98 -39.23
CA ALA A 785 -18.44 -25.78 -38.66
C ALA A 785 -18.36 -25.32 -37.20
N TRP A 786 -17.53 -26.00 -36.39
CA TRP A 786 -17.32 -25.67 -34.99
C TRP A 786 -16.76 -24.25 -34.79
N VAL A 787 -15.72 -23.89 -35.55
CA VAL A 787 -15.11 -22.54 -35.49
C VAL A 787 -16.12 -21.46 -35.92
N ARG A 788 -16.97 -21.74 -36.91
CA ARG A 788 -18.05 -20.83 -37.32
C ARG A 788 -19.09 -20.64 -36.22
N GLN A 789 -19.48 -21.71 -35.54
CA GLN A 789 -20.38 -21.63 -34.39
C GLN A 789 -19.76 -20.81 -33.26
N LEU A 790 -18.48 -21.03 -32.97
CA LEU A 790 -17.76 -20.30 -31.93
C LEU A 790 -17.63 -18.80 -32.25
N GLN A 791 -17.32 -18.45 -33.50
CA GLN A 791 -17.27 -17.05 -33.96
C GLN A 791 -18.64 -16.37 -33.83
N ALA A 792 -19.72 -17.06 -34.21
CA ALA A 792 -21.08 -16.51 -34.09
C ALA A 792 -21.50 -16.25 -32.64
N ARG A 793 -21.07 -17.10 -31.70
CA ARG A 793 -21.39 -16.95 -30.27
C ARG A 793 -20.51 -15.92 -29.54
N THR A 794 -19.25 -15.80 -29.93
CA THR A 794 -18.29 -14.84 -29.33
C THR A 794 -18.39 -13.45 -29.95
N ASN A 795 -18.87 -13.34 -31.20
CA ASN A 795 -18.75 -12.16 -32.04
C ASN A 795 -17.28 -11.66 -32.16
N ALA A 796 -16.31 -12.58 -32.03
CA ALA A 796 -14.90 -12.24 -32.07
C ALA A 796 -14.47 -11.79 -33.47
N ASN A 797 -13.50 -10.87 -33.52
CA ASN A 797 -12.82 -10.48 -34.76
C ASN A 797 -12.03 -11.65 -35.34
N CYS A 798 -11.87 -11.73 -36.66
CA CYS A 798 -11.22 -12.86 -37.34
C CYS A 798 -9.91 -12.44 -38.00
N LEU A 799 -8.81 -13.12 -37.67
CA LEU A 799 -7.49 -12.91 -38.28
C LEU A 799 -7.01 -14.16 -39.05
N PRO A 800 -6.29 -13.99 -40.18
CA PRO A 800 -6.04 -12.73 -40.87
C PRO A 800 -7.27 -12.21 -41.65
N SER A 801 -8.25 -13.07 -41.90
CA SER A 801 -9.50 -12.74 -42.57
C SER A 801 -10.62 -13.68 -42.11
N ARG A 802 -11.88 -13.36 -42.46
CA ARG A 802 -13.01 -14.27 -42.23
C ARG A 802 -13.01 -15.51 -43.14
N GLY A 803 -12.11 -15.61 -44.12
CA GLY A 803 -12.07 -16.71 -45.09
C GLY A 803 -11.88 -18.08 -44.46
N PHE A 804 -11.19 -18.19 -43.31
CA PHE A 804 -11.02 -19.48 -42.62
C PHE A 804 -12.35 -20.07 -42.13
N LEU A 805 -13.39 -19.25 -41.93
CA LEU A 805 -14.76 -19.70 -41.61
C LEU A 805 -15.41 -20.45 -42.79
N GLU A 806 -14.86 -20.31 -43.99
CA GLU A 806 -15.29 -20.96 -45.23
C GLU A 806 -14.35 -22.13 -45.62
N GLY A 807 -13.29 -22.36 -44.84
CA GLY A 807 -12.28 -23.39 -45.11
C GLY A 807 -11.03 -22.88 -45.81
N ASP A 808 -10.90 -21.57 -46.02
CA ASP A 808 -9.73 -20.96 -46.65
C ASP A 808 -8.67 -20.60 -45.60
N PHE A 809 -7.70 -21.50 -45.40
CA PHE A 809 -6.64 -21.33 -44.40
C PHE A 809 -5.36 -20.77 -45.00
N ALA A 810 -4.89 -19.62 -44.47
CA ALA A 810 -3.56 -19.13 -44.74
C ALA A 810 -2.50 -20.15 -44.27
N ARG A 811 -1.41 -20.29 -45.03
CA ARG A 811 -0.36 -21.29 -44.79
C ARG A 811 0.95 -20.63 -44.38
N PHE A 812 1.55 -21.10 -43.29
CA PHE A 812 2.81 -20.58 -42.77
C PHE A 812 3.85 -21.70 -42.65
N ALA A 813 5.12 -21.35 -42.90
CA ALA A 813 6.24 -22.29 -42.90
C ALA A 813 6.63 -22.75 -41.48
N SER A 814 6.39 -21.90 -40.48
CA SER A 814 6.65 -22.19 -39.07
C SER A 814 5.66 -21.45 -38.17
N LEU A 815 5.66 -21.79 -36.88
CA LEU A 815 4.81 -21.16 -35.88
C LEU A 815 5.20 -19.69 -35.67
N GLU A 816 6.49 -19.40 -35.67
CA GLU A 816 7.03 -18.04 -35.49
C GLU A 816 6.65 -17.12 -36.65
N ALA A 817 6.59 -17.65 -37.88
CA ALA A 817 6.14 -16.89 -39.04
C ALA A 817 4.65 -16.53 -38.91
N TYR A 818 3.81 -17.48 -38.47
CA TYR A 818 2.39 -17.23 -38.19
C TYR A 818 2.20 -16.21 -37.06
N GLU A 819 2.94 -16.32 -35.95
CA GLU A 819 2.86 -15.37 -34.83
C GLU A 819 3.25 -13.95 -35.26
N ARG A 820 4.32 -13.81 -36.05
CA ARG A 820 4.76 -12.52 -36.56
C ARG A 820 3.80 -11.91 -37.57
N GLU A 821 3.35 -12.69 -38.56
CA GLU A 821 2.60 -12.17 -39.70
C GLU A 821 1.10 -12.05 -39.44
N VAL A 822 0.52 -12.92 -38.62
CA VAL A 822 -0.93 -12.92 -38.32
C VAL A 822 -1.22 -12.27 -36.97
N LEU A 823 -0.44 -12.56 -35.94
CA LEU A 823 -0.67 -12.03 -34.59
C LEU A 823 0.06 -10.70 -34.35
N GLY A 824 1.06 -10.35 -35.18
CA GLY A 824 1.89 -9.17 -34.95
C GLY A 824 2.71 -9.28 -33.66
N ALA A 825 3.10 -10.50 -33.29
CA ALA A 825 3.68 -10.78 -31.98
C ALA A 825 4.87 -11.74 -32.04
N VAL A 826 5.74 -11.68 -31.03
CA VAL A 826 6.89 -12.58 -30.82
C VAL A 826 6.74 -13.26 -29.48
N ARG A 827 6.90 -14.58 -29.46
CA ARG A 827 6.84 -15.38 -28.23
C ARG A 827 7.93 -14.93 -27.24
N GLU A 828 7.55 -14.77 -25.98
CA GLU A 828 8.52 -14.62 -24.90
C GLU A 828 9.33 -15.92 -24.80
N THR A 829 10.64 -15.85 -25.05
CA THR A 829 11.53 -16.98 -24.81
C THR A 829 11.75 -17.08 -23.30
N ASP A 830 11.11 -18.07 -22.68
CA ASP A 830 11.35 -18.46 -21.28
C ASP A 830 12.82 -18.83 -21.01
#